data_AF-A0A2S8B265-F1
#
_entry.id   AF-A0A2S8B265-F1
#
_cell.length_a   1.000
_cell.length_b   1.000
_cell.length_c   1.000
_cell.angle_alpha   90.00
_cell.angle_beta   90.00
_cell.angle_gamma   90.00
#
_symmetry.space_group_name_H-M   'P 1'
#
loop_
_entity.id
_entity.type
_entity.pdbx_description
1 polymer ?
#
loop_
_entity_poly.entity_id
_entity_poly.type
_entity_poly.pdbx_seq_one_letter_code
_entity_poly.pdbx_strand_id
1 'polypeptide(L)'
;MPNPFHGLIISWRTIGLSLLLSVVVGLSSIGEPVDRVIEAAIGRLAWRPVSGDIVVVGVDDKTLQTVQDQELSVANHAKVINAIDAAGVKRLFVDFSYRRRLTDPDFSKVVTAVRHMDDRIVLAVPATKMSGTNVRVDYWPVPAMGDRAKRACICWEYELWQVWRVPLAVYANGRALPTFASLLADHPLDKPSLFSLDYSYDTSTVTEYSAIDVMTGRIGRKELAGKQVIFAATNATSSDQHFLPGHDKLPGAYIHLIAGEALKRGTPVDIGFLPGLVFTFAILIGSLFWRQGRWYARAAFATTTILIAVKVVLSLSLISTQIGAACFLVAALSANVSRTRRRDSAQRENPISGLPNFEALRSQLPFGSATVIAAKVVNFEDLAAFIPGDGIGQLVEQVTRRLQLASQGTVLHHDLDGTFAWLVPYYQHSQIEGQLAGLAALFNAPLTIGELRVDVAIAFGVNDEFEGSNAQRLAAALVAAEKSIRTRSLWTKYTPRQKDDAGWQLSFHSQLEDALSGGDIWVAFQPQYGIATKQLVGVEALARWTHPTRGPIPPDEFIVQAEKSQDIYRLTLFVMDQAIRSAADLHQRGLDIHMSVNLSATLLDHSDLVGTIRVMLTAHHLSAEKLTIEITETAQIENSRQAKQTLAQLRRAGIRLSIDDYGTGQSNLEYLTEIEADEIKIDKRFVMTMRDSQRNLEVVKSTIDLAHRLGAVAVAEGIEDAPTLAILEQLGCDVGQGYLLGKPQLFSELVNSLAAPPHSRTA
;
A
#
# COMPACT_ATOMS: atom_id res chain seq x y z
N MET A 1 -30.87 11.90 11.35
CA MET A 1 -30.71 11.72 9.89
C MET A 1 -29.24 11.92 9.55
N PRO A 2 -28.51 10.91 9.05
CA PRO A 2 -27.14 11.11 8.63
C PRO A 2 -27.12 11.92 7.32
N ASN A 3 -26.28 12.94 7.29
CA ASN A 3 -26.14 13.88 6.19
C ASN A 3 -25.68 13.13 4.90
N PRO A 4 -26.38 13.22 3.76
CA PRO A 4 -26.08 12.41 2.56
C PRO A 4 -24.77 12.78 1.83
N PHE A 5 -23.98 13.71 2.37
CA PHE A 5 -22.79 14.26 1.71
C PHE A 5 -21.49 13.48 1.93
N HIS A 6 -21.51 12.31 2.58
CA HIS A 6 -20.31 11.52 2.88
C HIS A 6 -19.86 10.51 1.79
N GLY A 7 -20.35 10.63 0.54
CA GLY A 7 -20.17 9.59 -0.49
C GLY A 7 -19.23 9.88 -1.67
N LEU A 8 -18.52 11.02 -1.71
CA LEU A 8 -17.65 11.36 -2.85
C LEU A 8 -16.22 10.84 -2.64
N ILE A 9 -15.62 10.26 -3.69
CA ILE A 9 -14.23 9.74 -3.69
C ILE A 9 -13.21 10.85 -3.42
N ILE A 10 -13.53 12.09 -3.76
CA ILE A 10 -12.68 13.26 -3.53
C ILE A 10 -13.49 14.38 -2.90
N SER A 11 -12.85 15.19 -2.06
CA SER A 11 -13.54 16.25 -1.32
C SER A 11 -14.02 17.39 -2.24
N TRP A 12 -15.08 18.10 -1.83
CA TRP A 12 -15.56 19.31 -2.51
C TRP A 12 -14.48 20.40 -2.63
N ARG A 13 -13.59 20.50 -1.64
CA ARG A 13 -12.45 21.43 -1.69
C ARG A 13 -11.49 21.08 -2.83
N THR A 14 -11.21 19.78 -3.01
CA THR A 14 -10.36 19.28 -4.10
C THR A 14 -10.98 19.55 -5.47
N ILE A 15 -12.29 19.35 -5.59
CA ILE A 15 -13.04 19.64 -6.82
C ILE A 15 -12.99 21.13 -7.13
N GLY A 16 -13.32 21.99 -6.16
CA GLY A 16 -13.31 23.45 -6.33
C GLY A 16 -11.94 24.00 -6.68
N LEU A 17 -10.88 23.50 -6.03
CA LEU A 17 -9.50 23.88 -6.35
C LEU A 17 -9.08 23.45 -7.75
N SER A 18 -9.45 22.23 -8.17
CA SER A 18 -9.15 21.73 -9.51
C SER A 18 -9.83 22.59 -10.58
N LEU A 19 -11.10 22.95 -10.38
CA LEU A 19 -11.83 23.84 -11.28
C LEU A 19 -11.20 25.24 -11.34
N LEU A 20 -10.84 25.82 -10.19
CA LEU A 20 -10.22 27.14 -10.13
C LEU A 20 -8.87 27.15 -10.88
N LEU A 21 -8.04 26.13 -10.67
CA LEU A 21 -6.77 25.99 -11.40
C LEU A 21 -7.01 25.81 -12.89
N SER A 22 -8.02 25.05 -13.32
CA SER A 22 -8.38 24.93 -14.74
C SER A 22 -8.82 26.25 -15.36
N VAL A 23 -9.55 27.09 -14.62
CA VAL A 23 -9.91 28.44 -15.10
C VAL A 23 -8.67 29.32 -15.26
N VAL A 24 -7.72 29.26 -14.31
CA VAL A 24 -6.43 29.96 -14.43
C VAL A 24 -5.66 29.47 -15.65
N VAL A 25 -5.62 28.15 -15.88
CA VAL A 25 -4.99 27.57 -17.08
C VAL A 25 -5.64 28.09 -18.35
N GLY A 26 -6.98 28.21 -18.40
CA GLY A 26 -7.70 28.74 -19.56
C GLY A 26 -7.53 30.25 -19.79
N LEU A 27 -7.38 31.04 -18.73
CA LEU A 27 -7.08 32.48 -18.82
C LEU A 27 -5.60 32.76 -19.14
N SER A 28 -4.75 31.73 -19.11
CA SER A 28 -3.33 31.80 -19.39
C SER A 28 -2.98 31.05 -20.67
N SER A 29 -1.76 31.22 -21.18
CA SER A 29 -1.25 30.43 -22.30
C SER A 29 -0.77 29.02 -21.88
N ILE A 30 -0.89 28.63 -20.60
CA ILE A 30 -0.37 27.34 -20.10
C ILE A 30 -1.05 26.14 -20.77
N GLY A 31 -2.33 26.28 -21.13
CA GLY A 31 -3.09 25.21 -21.78
C GLY A 31 -2.87 25.10 -23.29
N GLU A 32 -2.38 26.16 -23.94
CA GLU A 32 -2.28 26.27 -25.39
C GLU A 32 -1.38 25.22 -26.06
N PRO A 33 -0.29 24.71 -25.46
CA PRO A 33 0.52 23.67 -26.09
C PRO A 33 -0.27 22.41 -26.50
N VAL A 34 -1.29 22.02 -25.71
CA VAL A 34 -2.16 20.88 -26.05
C VAL A 34 -2.97 21.17 -27.31
N ASP A 35 -3.51 22.38 -27.41
CA ASP A 35 -4.25 22.86 -28.57
C ASP A 35 -3.36 22.93 -29.82
N ARG A 36 -2.13 23.43 -29.66
CA ARG A 36 -1.15 23.56 -30.75
C ARG A 36 -0.74 22.22 -31.35
N VAL A 37 -0.56 21.18 -30.52
CA VAL A 37 -0.23 19.83 -31.02
C VAL A 37 -1.33 19.29 -31.93
N ILE A 38 -2.60 19.50 -31.56
CA ILE A 38 -3.75 19.06 -32.36
C ILE A 38 -3.82 19.85 -33.67
N GLU A 39 -3.67 21.17 -33.61
CA GLU A 39 -3.67 22.04 -34.79
C GLU A 39 -2.53 21.70 -35.76
N ALA A 40 -1.33 21.45 -35.26
CA ALA A 40 -0.20 21.01 -36.08
C ALA A 40 -0.42 19.62 -36.70
N ALA A 41 -1.13 18.72 -36.01
CA ALA A 41 -1.52 17.42 -36.56
C ALA A 41 -2.55 17.57 -37.69
N ILE A 42 -3.51 18.51 -37.55
CA ILE A 42 -4.45 18.85 -38.63
C ILE A 42 -3.68 19.39 -39.84
N GLY A 43 -2.71 20.29 -39.64
CA GLY A 43 -1.84 20.81 -40.71
C GLY A 43 -1.08 19.74 -41.47
N ARG A 44 -0.48 18.78 -40.76
CA ARG A 44 0.23 17.64 -41.39
C ARG A 44 -0.69 16.72 -42.20
N LEU A 45 -1.93 16.58 -41.75
CA LEU A 45 -2.93 15.70 -42.35
C LEU A 45 -3.88 16.47 -43.27
N ALA A 46 -3.42 17.60 -43.84
CA ALA A 46 -4.23 18.53 -44.61
C ALA A 46 -5.33 17.86 -45.44
N TRP A 47 -6.54 18.39 -45.34
CA TRP A 47 -7.76 17.72 -45.79
C TRP A 47 -8.37 18.34 -47.04
N ARG A 48 -7.86 19.50 -47.49
CA ARG A 48 -8.51 20.30 -48.53
C ARG A 48 -7.50 20.94 -49.48
N PRO A 49 -7.69 20.84 -50.81
CA PRO A 49 -6.90 21.61 -51.76
C PRO A 49 -7.31 23.09 -51.74
N VAL A 50 -6.42 23.98 -52.17
CA VAL A 50 -6.76 25.39 -52.43
C VAL A 50 -7.62 25.52 -53.70
N SER A 51 -8.45 26.57 -53.80
CA SER A 51 -9.41 26.72 -54.91
C SER A 51 -8.77 26.82 -56.31
N GLY A 52 -7.57 27.38 -56.40
CA GLY A 52 -6.93 27.75 -57.66
C GLY A 52 -7.38 29.10 -58.25
N ASP A 53 -8.30 29.81 -57.59
CA ASP A 53 -8.71 31.19 -57.94
C ASP A 53 -7.62 32.22 -57.62
N ILE A 54 -6.80 31.89 -56.62
CA ILE A 54 -5.63 32.65 -56.21
C ILE A 54 -4.41 31.86 -56.66
N VAL A 55 -3.50 32.50 -57.39
CA VAL A 55 -2.24 31.90 -57.84
C VAL A 55 -1.06 32.75 -57.43
N VAL A 56 0.10 32.11 -57.26
CA VAL A 56 1.34 32.79 -56.91
C VAL A 56 2.18 32.94 -58.17
N VAL A 57 2.68 34.15 -58.43
CA VAL A 57 3.79 34.37 -59.35
C VAL A 57 5.03 34.58 -58.51
N GLY A 58 5.89 33.56 -58.47
CA GLY A 58 7.02 33.51 -57.57
C GLY A 58 8.31 34.00 -58.21
N VAL A 59 9.07 34.80 -57.47
CA VAL A 59 10.51 34.96 -57.71
C VAL A 59 11.21 33.77 -57.04
N ASP A 60 11.10 32.64 -57.74
CA ASP A 60 11.58 31.31 -57.35
C ASP A 60 13.04 31.08 -57.78
N ASP A 61 13.60 29.94 -57.38
CA ASP A 61 15.00 29.59 -57.70
C ASP A 61 15.24 29.54 -59.22
N LYS A 62 14.25 29.08 -60.00
CA LYS A 62 14.30 29.08 -61.46
C LYS A 62 14.43 30.49 -62.03
N THR A 63 13.66 31.44 -61.51
CA THR A 63 13.76 32.85 -61.91
C THR A 63 15.13 33.41 -61.56
N LEU A 64 15.62 33.20 -60.34
CA LEU A 64 16.90 33.76 -59.89
C LEU A 64 18.11 33.16 -60.62
N GLN A 65 18.09 31.87 -60.95
CA GLN A 65 19.16 31.22 -61.73
C GLN A 65 19.22 31.72 -63.18
N THR A 66 18.11 32.22 -63.71
CA THR A 66 18.04 32.70 -65.10
C THR A 66 18.42 34.19 -65.23
N VAL A 67 18.31 34.95 -64.16
CA VAL A 67 18.60 36.39 -64.12
C VAL A 67 20.05 36.62 -63.68
N GLN A 68 20.79 37.49 -64.38
CA GLN A 68 22.25 37.67 -64.21
C GLN A 68 22.71 37.92 -62.77
N ASP A 69 22.00 38.75 -62.00
CA ASP A 69 22.44 39.19 -60.67
C ASP A 69 21.90 38.35 -59.51
N GLN A 70 21.24 37.22 -59.78
CA GLN A 70 20.55 36.40 -58.78
C GLN A 70 19.55 37.17 -57.89
N GLU A 71 19.15 38.36 -58.33
CA GLU A 71 18.12 39.20 -57.76
C GLU A 71 17.28 39.77 -58.91
N LEU A 72 15.96 39.82 -58.73
CA LEU A 72 15.09 40.38 -59.77
C LEU A 72 15.19 41.92 -59.73
N SER A 73 15.80 42.49 -60.78
CA SER A 73 15.97 43.94 -60.93
C SER A 73 14.62 44.69 -60.96
N VAL A 74 14.63 45.97 -60.58
CA VAL A 74 13.42 46.83 -60.56
C VAL A 74 12.76 46.91 -61.95
N ALA A 75 13.55 46.95 -63.02
CA ALA A 75 13.03 46.89 -64.38
C ALA A 75 12.26 45.60 -64.67
N ASN A 76 12.77 44.46 -64.19
CA ASN A 76 12.12 43.17 -64.38
C ASN A 76 10.86 43.02 -63.50
N HIS A 77 10.83 43.62 -62.29
CA HIS A 77 9.58 43.75 -61.53
C HIS A 77 8.49 44.46 -62.36
N ALA A 78 8.83 45.59 -63.00
CA ALA A 78 7.88 46.31 -63.87
C ALA A 78 7.41 45.47 -65.06
N LYS A 79 8.30 44.69 -65.69
CA LYS A 79 7.95 43.78 -66.79
C LYS A 79 6.98 42.68 -66.33
N VAL A 80 7.21 42.09 -65.16
CA VAL A 80 6.33 41.07 -64.60
C VAL A 80 4.96 41.66 -64.30
N ILE A 81 4.88 42.84 -63.66
CA ILE A 81 3.62 43.53 -63.40
C ILE A 81 2.85 43.79 -64.72
N ASN A 82 3.52 44.32 -65.74
CA ASN A 82 2.90 44.57 -67.05
C ASN A 82 2.44 43.29 -67.75
N ALA A 83 3.21 42.20 -67.66
CA ALA A 83 2.84 40.91 -68.24
C ALA A 83 1.63 40.29 -67.54
N ILE A 84 1.57 40.38 -66.21
CA ILE A 84 0.41 39.97 -65.41
C ILE A 84 -0.82 40.80 -65.77
N ASP A 85 -0.66 42.12 -65.93
CA ASP A 85 -1.77 43.00 -66.31
C ASP A 85 -2.32 42.64 -67.71
N ALA A 86 -1.43 42.47 -68.69
CA ALA A 86 -1.79 42.06 -70.05
C ALA A 86 -2.46 40.67 -70.11
N ALA A 87 -2.19 39.79 -69.13
CA ALA A 87 -2.84 38.49 -69.01
C ALA A 87 -4.31 38.57 -68.54
N GLY A 88 -4.80 39.75 -68.10
CA GLY A 88 -6.21 39.95 -67.77
C GLY A 88 -6.61 39.43 -66.38
N VAL A 89 -5.73 39.57 -65.39
CA VAL A 89 -6.02 39.20 -64.00
C VAL A 89 -7.13 40.06 -63.39
N LYS A 90 -7.86 39.49 -62.41
CA LYS A 90 -8.87 40.23 -61.62
C LYS A 90 -8.19 41.26 -60.72
N ARG A 91 -7.11 40.87 -60.03
CA ARG A 91 -6.36 41.72 -59.10
C ARG A 91 -4.94 41.19 -58.93
N LEU A 92 -3.97 42.10 -58.79
CA LEU A 92 -2.57 41.78 -58.49
C LEU A 92 -2.20 42.28 -57.09
N PHE A 93 -1.63 41.41 -56.28
CA PHE A 93 -1.07 41.71 -54.96
C PHE A 93 0.45 41.67 -55.07
N VAL A 94 1.11 42.79 -54.80
CA VAL A 94 2.57 42.90 -54.88
C VAL A 94 3.15 42.82 -53.48
N ASP A 95 3.74 41.68 -53.15
CA ASP A 95 4.37 41.37 -51.88
C ASP A 95 5.87 41.69 -51.90
N PHE A 96 6.18 42.96 -52.18
CA PHE A 96 7.55 43.47 -52.22
C PHE A 96 7.62 44.84 -51.58
N SER A 97 8.64 45.05 -50.74
CA SER A 97 8.98 46.38 -50.23
C SER A 97 9.98 47.06 -51.15
N TYR A 98 9.58 48.20 -51.71
CA TYR A 98 10.46 49.03 -52.54
C TYR A 98 11.29 50.04 -51.73
N ARG A 99 11.23 50.01 -50.40
CA ARG A 99 11.92 50.99 -49.52
C ARG A 99 13.40 51.19 -49.87
N ARG A 100 14.12 50.10 -50.13
CA ARG A 100 15.56 50.13 -50.47
C ARG A 100 15.84 50.38 -51.96
N ARG A 101 14.80 50.38 -52.80
CA ARG A 101 14.90 50.48 -54.26
C ARG A 101 14.31 51.78 -54.82
N LEU A 102 13.98 52.75 -53.96
CA LEU A 102 13.39 54.04 -54.36
C LEU A 102 14.33 54.89 -55.22
N THR A 103 15.64 54.73 -55.04
CA THR A 103 16.68 55.46 -55.79
C THR A 103 17.12 54.74 -57.06
N ASP A 104 16.54 53.58 -57.36
CA ASP A 104 16.86 52.82 -58.58
C ASP A 104 16.40 53.62 -59.82
N PRO A 105 17.25 53.81 -60.85
CA PRO A 105 16.89 54.56 -62.07
C PRO A 105 15.62 54.04 -62.75
N ASP A 106 15.36 52.73 -62.64
CA ASP A 106 14.22 52.06 -63.26
C ASP A 106 12.97 52.01 -62.37
N PHE A 107 13.02 52.61 -61.17
CA PHE A 107 11.85 52.67 -60.27
C PHE A 107 10.65 53.38 -60.91
N SER A 108 10.89 54.36 -61.77
CA SER A 108 9.85 55.03 -62.55
C SER A 108 9.04 54.05 -63.43
N LYS A 109 9.64 52.97 -63.91
CA LYS A 109 8.96 51.92 -64.69
C LYS A 109 7.95 51.15 -63.83
N VAL A 110 8.30 50.84 -62.58
CA VAL A 110 7.37 50.21 -61.63
C VAL A 110 6.22 51.16 -61.31
N VAL A 111 6.50 52.45 -61.07
CA VAL A 111 5.46 53.46 -60.84
C VAL A 111 4.47 53.52 -62.02
N THR A 112 4.96 53.53 -63.25
CA THR A 112 4.11 53.52 -64.45
C THR A 112 3.26 52.24 -64.54
N ALA A 113 3.87 51.07 -64.30
CA ALA A 113 3.15 49.79 -64.31
C ALA A 113 2.04 49.73 -63.24
N VAL A 114 2.33 50.20 -62.03
CA VAL A 114 1.35 50.27 -60.93
C VAL A 114 0.20 51.22 -61.28
N ARG A 115 0.50 52.40 -61.82
CA ARG A 115 -0.53 53.37 -62.24
C ARG A 115 -1.41 52.85 -63.36
N HIS A 116 -0.86 52.04 -64.28
CA HIS A 116 -1.63 51.44 -65.37
C HIS A 116 -2.67 50.42 -64.86
N MET A 117 -2.34 49.66 -63.82
CA MET A 117 -3.28 48.72 -63.20
C MET A 117 -4.36 49.40 -62.34
N ASP A 118 -4.15 50.64 -61.93
CA ASP A 118 -5.08 51.48 -61.16
C ASP A 118 -5.58 50.82 -59.86
N ASP A 119 -6.87 50.54 -59.73
CA ASP A 119 -7.50 49.93 -58.54
C ASP A 119 -7.40 48.40 -58.49
N ARG A 120 -6.91 47.77 -59.57
CA ARG A 120 -6.68 46.31 -59.67
C ARG A 120 -5.35 45.88 -59.05
N ILE A 121 -4.51 46.81 -58.59
CA ILE A 121 -3.25 46.48 -57.91
C ILE A 121 -3.31 46.83 -56.42
N VAL A 122 -2.77 45.94 -55.60
CA VAL A 122 -2.64 46.06 -54.15
C VAL A 122 -1.17 46.04 -53.79
N LEU A 123 -0.72 47.06 -53.07
CA LEU A 123 0.66 47.24 -52.65
C LEU A 123 0.83 46.84 -51.18
N ALA A 124 1.86 46.04 -50.90
CA ALA A 124 2.20 45.63 -49.55
C ALA A 124 2.63 46.81 -48.66
N VAL A 125 2.12 46.79 -47.44
CA VAL A 125 2.51 47.66 -46.33
C VAL A 125 3.11 46.77 -45.24
N PRO A 126 4.43 46.52 -45.22
CA PRO A 126 5.04 45.63 -44.26
C PRO A 126 5.03 46.20 -42.84
N ALA A 127 4.63 45.38 -41.86
CA ALA A 127 4.75 45.73 -40.45
C ALA A 127 6.09 45.22 -39.87
N THR A 128 6.72 46.04 -39.01
CA THR A 128 7.91 45.63 -38.23
C THR A 128 7.55 44.99 -36.90
N LYS A 129 6.45 45.42 -36.30
CA LYS A 129 5.98 44.92 -35.01
C LYS A 129 4.46 44.97 -34.94
N MET A 130 3.89 43.94 -34.33
CA MET A 130 2.46 43.79 -34.12
C MET A 130 2.20 43.53 -32.63
N SER A 131 1.14 44.15 -32.10
CA SER A 131 0.67 43.94 -30.72
C SER A 131 -0.86 43.91 -30.75
N GLY A 132 -1.43 42.71 -30.76
CA GLY A 132 -2.84 42.53 -31.09
C GLY A 132 -3.12 43.06 -32.49
N THR A 133 -4.05 44.00 -32.64
CA THR A 133 -4.43 44.58 -33.94
C THR A 133 -3.70 45.88 -34.26
N ASN A 134 -2.86 46.39 -33.36
CA ASN A 134 -2.04 47.58 -33.61
C ASN A 134 -0.70 47.18 -34.24
N VAL A 135 -0.34 47.83 -35.33
CA VAL A 135 0.92 47.56 -36.04
C VAL A 135 1.75 48.82 -36.19
N ARG A 136 3.08 48.64 -36.09
CA ARG A 136 4.05 49.62 -36.53
C ARG A 136 4.50 49.25 -37.93
N VAL A 137 4.14 50.09 -38.90
CA VAL A 137 4.51 49.91 -40.30
C VAL A 137 5.98 50.30 -40.52
N ASP A 138 6.69 49.51 -41.32
CA ASP A 138 8.07 49.79 -41.74
C ASP A 138 8.13 50.78 -42.91
N TYR A 139 7.24 50.58 -43.88
CA TYR A 139 7.23 51.27 -45.15
C TYR A 139 5.80 51.47 -45.65
N TRP A 140 5.52 52.70 -46.11
CA TRP A 140 4.31 53.01 -46.86
C TRP A 140 4.67 53.19 -48.34
N PRO A 141 3.96 52.53 -49.27
CA PRO A 141 4.11 52.77 -50.69
C PRO A 141 4.01 54.26 -51.03
N VAL A 142 5.04 54.77 -51.71
CA VAL A 142 5.20 56.20 -51.98
C VAL A 142 4.01 56.77 -52.77
N PRO A 143 3.61 58.04 -52.53
CA PRO A 143 2.49 58.67 -53.26
C PRO A 143 2.64 58.65 -54.79
N ALA A 144 3.88 58.62 -55.29
CA ALA A 144 4.15 58.52 -56.72
C ALA A 144 3.49 57.28 -57.38
N MET A 145 3.30 56.18 -56.64
CA MET A 145 2.64 54.96 -57.12
C MET A 145 1.12 55.12 -57.33
N GLY A 146 0.54 56.29 -57.04
CA GLY A 146 -0.87 56.60 -57.27
C GLY A 146 -1.75 56.39 -56.03
N ASP A 147 -2.86 57.13 -55.98
CA ASP A 147 -3.79 57.09 -54.85
C ASP A 147 -4.84 55.99 -54.98
N ARG A 148 -5.13 55.56 -56.20
CA ARG A 148 -6.10 54.50 -56.51
C ARG A 148 -5.59 53.09 -56.28
N ALA A 149 -4.26 52.89 -56.35
CA ALA A 149 -3.63 51.64 -55.95
C ALA A 149 -3.93 51.35 -54.48
N LYS A 150 -4.55 50.20 -54.22
CA LYS A 150 -4.95 49.81 -52.86
C LYS A 150 -3.71 49.48 -52.03
N ARG A 151 -3.79 49.70 -50.72
CA ARG A 151 -2.71 49.44 -49.77
C ARG A 151 -3.23 48.47 -48.72
N ALA A 152 -2.48 47.42 -48.45
CA ALA A 152 -2.86 46.43 -47.45
C ALA A 152 -1.66 45.97 -46.64
N CYS A 153 -1.90 45.74 -45.35
CA CYS A 153 -0.86 45.31 -44.44
C CYS A 153 -0.49 43.85 -44.68
N ILE A 154 0.81 43.57 -44.65
CA ILE A 154 1.35 42.22 -44.55
C ILE A 154 1.93 42.04 -43.15
N CYS A 155 1.28 41.17 -42.37
CA CYS A 155 1.62 40.88 -40.99
C CYS A 155 0.84 39.67 -40.48
N TRP A 156 1.39 39.01 -39.48
CA TRP A 156 0.76 37.90 -38.76
C TRP A 156 1.35 37.82 -37.35
N GLU A 157 0.67 37.08 -36.48
CA GLU A 157 1.09 36.85 -35.10
C GLU A 157 1.88 35.54 -35.01
N TYR A 158 3.09 35.64 -34.44
CA TYR A 158 3.93 34.48 -34.18
C TYR A 158 3.79 34.01 -32.76
N GLU A 159 3.81 32.70 -32.60
CA GLU A 159 3.99 32.04 -31.31
C GLU A 159 4.80 30.77 -31.52
N LEU A 160 5.77 30.52 -30.62
CA LEU A 160 6.72 29.40 -30.76
C LEU A 160 7.40 29.36 -32.15
N TRP A 161 7.76 30.54 -32.69
CA TRP A 161 8.39 30.71 -34.02
C TRP A 161 7.51 30.32 -35.22
N GLN A 162 6.24 30.03 -34.99
CA GLN A 162 5.26 29.62 -36.01
C GLN A 162 4.16 30.66 -36.15
N VAL A 163 3.54 30.73 -37.33
CA VAL A 163 2.42 31.63 -37.60
C VAL A 163 1.11 30.98 -37.18
N TRP A 164 0.42 31.59 -36.20
CA TRP A 164 -0.80 31.00 -35.64
C TRP A 164 -2.09 31.77 -35.97
N ARG A 165 -1.98 33.09 -36.07
CA ARG A 165 -3.12 34.00 -36.26
C ARG A 165 -2.77 35.07 -37.28
N VAL A 166 -3.76 35.45 -38.06
CA VAL A 166 -3.66 36.49 -39.08
C VAL A 166 -4.69 37.58 -38.76
N PRO A 167 -4.35 38.87 -38.88
CA PRO A 167 -5.33 39.93 -38.71
C PRO A 167 -6.26 40.04 -39.92
N LEU A 168 -7.54 40.31 -39.67
CA LEU A 168 -8.51 40.74 -40.69
C LEU A 168 -8.18 42.16 -41.17
N ALA A 169 -7.96 43.04 -40.21
CA ALA A 169 -7.52 44.42 -40.40
C ALA A 169 -6.66 44.83 -39.22
N VAL A 170 -5.87 45.88 -39.40
CA VAL A 170 -4.97 46.42 -38.37
C VAL A 170 -5.10 47.93 -38.26
N TYR A 171 -4.72 48.47 -37.12
CA TYR A 171 -4.52 49.90 -36.94
C TYR A 171 -3.06 50.25 -37.19
N ALA A 172 -2.81 50.99 -38.26
CA ALA A 172 -1.52 51.56 -38.58
C ALA A 172 -1.60 53.09 -38.46
N ASN A 173 -0.84 53.68 -37.53
CA ASN A 173 -0.89 55.12 -37.23
C ASN A 173 -2.32 55.65 -36.97
N GLY A 174 -3.14 54.88 -36.25
CA GLY A 174 -4.53 55.24 -35.91
C GLY A 174 -5.54 55.09 -37.05
N ARG A 175 -5.12 54.61 -38.23
CA ARG A 175 -6.02 54.32 -39.37
C ARG A 175 -6.21 52.82 -39.54
N ALA A 176 -7.44 52.40 -39.78
CA ALA A 176 -7.74 51.01 -40.14
C ALA A 176 -7.17 50.70 -41.54
N LEU A 177 -6.45 49.61 -41.65
CA LEU A 177 -5.81 49.14 -42.87
C LEU A 177 -6.16 47.66 -43.05
N PRO A 178 -6.69 47.24 -44.22
CA PRO A 178 -7.01 45.83 -44.46
C PRO A 178 -5.72 45.02 -44.63
N THR A 179 -5.79 43.71 -44.43
CA THR A 179 -4.69 42.81 -44.78
C THR A 179 -4.83 42.24 -46.19
N PHE A 180 -3.76 41.64 -46.71
CA PHE A 180 -3.80 40.93 -47.99
C PHE A 180 -4.91 39.86 -48.01
N ALA A 181 -5.03 39.08 -46.93
CA ALA A 181 -6.04 38.04 -46.78
C ALA A 181 -7.47 38.60 -46.89
N SER A 182 -7.76 39.72 -46.20
CA SER A 182 -9.08 40.37 -46.26
C SER A 182 -9.41 40.85 -47.68
N LEU A 183 -8.46 41.49 -48.37
CA LEU A 183 -8.69 41.94 -49.75
C LEU A 183 -8.78 40.78 -50.74
N LEU A 184 -8.02 39.68 -50.57
CA LEU A 184 -8.12 38.49 -51.41
C LEU A 184 -9.51 37.84 -51.35
N ALA A 185 -10.15 37.92 -50.18
CA ALA A 185 -11.50 37.42 -49.97
C ALA A 185 -12.60 38.44 -50.30
N ASP A 186 -12.25 39.64 -50.78
CA ASP A 186 -13.17 40.77 -50.91
C ASP A 186 -13.97 41.02 -49.61
N HIS A 187 -13.35 40.73 -48.45
CA HIS A 187 -13.97 40.83 -47.14
C HIS A 187 -14.12 42.30 -46.74
N PRO A 188 -15.27 42.73 -46.19
CA PRO A 188 -15.46 44.10 -45.74
C PRO A 188 -14.44 44.49 -44.66
N LEU A 189 -14.07 45.76 -44.66
CA LEU A 189 -13.24 46.39 -43.63
C LEU A 189 -14.06 46.54 -42.35
N ASP A 190 -14.19 45.44 -41.61
CA ASP A 190 -14.79 45.41 -40.28
C ASP A 190 -13.78 45.86 -39.21
N LYS A 191 -14.21 45.86 -37.94
CA LYS A 191 -13.33 46.18 -36.80
C LYS A 191 -12.08 45.31 -36.84
N PRO A 192 -10.87 45.89 -36.71
CA PRO A 192 -9.63 45.14 -36.60
C PRO A 192 -9.73 44.03 -35.56
N SER A 193 -9.50 42.80 -36.01
CA SER A 193 -9.56 41.58 -35.21
C SER A 193 -8.55 40.55 -35.74
N LEU A 194 -8.23 39.58 -34.90
CA LEU A 194 -7.37 38.44 -35.23
C LEU A 194 -8.24 37.22 -35.45
N PHE A 195 -7.84 36.37 -36.39
CA PHE A 195 -8.47 35.07 -36.61
C PHE A 195 -7.42 33.97 -36.70
N SER A 196 -7.80 32.78 -36.26
CA SER A 196 -6.97 31.57 -36.34
C SER A 196 -6.83 31.12 -37.79
N LEU A 197 -5.61 30.83 -38.22
CA LEU A 197 -5.38 30.35 -39.57
C LEU A 197 -5.96 28.94 -39.77
N ASP A 198 -6.55 28.69 -40.94
CA ASP A 198 -7.10 27.36 -41.26
C ASP A 198 -6.00 26.45 -41.82
N TYR A 199 -5.47 25.58 -40.97
CA TYR A 199 -4.43 24.60 -41.36
C TYR A 199 -4.98 23.40 -42.15
N SER A 200 -6.29 23.32 -42.43
CA SER A 200 -6.82 22.21 -43.21
C SER A 200 -6.48 22.28 -44.71
N TYR A 201 -5.90 23.40 -45.17
CA TYR A 201 -5.47 23.59 -46.56
C TYR A 201 -4.12 22.94 -46.85
N ASP A 202 -4.08 22.13 -47.90
CA ASP A 202 -2.87 21.52 -48.42
C ASP A 202 -2.09 22.53 -49.27
N THR A 203 -0.97 23.01 -48.71
CA THR A 203 -0.11 23.99 -49.35
C THR A 203 0.62 23.44 -50.58
N SER A 204 0.73 22.12 -50.75
CA SER A 204 1.31 21.51 -51.95
C SER A 204 0.42 21.70 -53.19
N THR A 205 -0.86 22.02 -53.00
CA THR A 205 -1.82 22.27 -54.08
C THR A 205 -1.81 23.72 -54.58
N VAL A 206 -1.01 24.60 -53.96
CA VAL A 206 -0.85 25.99 -54.38
C VAL A 206 -0.24 26.03 -55.77
N THR A 207 -0.96 26.66 -56.71
CA THR A 207 -0.45 26.85 -58.06
C THR A 207 0.51 28.04 -58.09
N GLU A 208 1.79 27.74 -58.27
CA GLU A 208 2.86 28.72 -58.44
C GLU A 208 3.39 28.72 -59.89
N TYR A 209 3.60 29.92 -60.44
CA TYR A 209 4.27 30.13 -61.71
C TYR A 209 5.53 30.98 -61.52
N SER A 210 6.64 30.59 -62.15
CA SER A 210 7.89 31.36 -62.10
C SER A 210 7.74 32.71 -62.79
N ALA A 211 8.20 33.79 -62.16
CA ALA A 211 8.14 35.13 -62.71
C ALA A 211 8.86 35.26 -64.08
N ILE A 212 9.92 34.47 -64.30
CA ILE A 212 10.61 34.40 -65.60
C ILE A 212 9.71 33.85 -66.72
N ASP A 213 8.84 32.89 -66.44
CA ASP A 213 7.94 32.30 -67.44
C ASP A 213 6.81 33.25 -67.80
N VAL A 214 6.34 34.05 -66.83
CA VAL A 214 5.38 35.13 -67.06
C VAL A 214 6.01 36.25 -67.90
N MET A 215 7.24 36.66 -67.56
CA MET A 215 7.94 37.72 -68.28
C MET A 215 8.33 37.34 -69.71
N THR A 216 8.61 36.06 -69.96
CA THR A 216 8.92 35.53 -71.31
C THR A 216 7.68 35.11 -72.10
N GLY A 217 6.49 35.23 -71.52
CA GLY A 217 5.21 34.93 -72.18
C GLY A 217 4.87 33.44 -72.30
N ARG A 218 5.59 32.54 -71.62
CA ARG A 218 5.23 31.12 -71.54
C ARG A 218 3.97 30.91 -70.71
N ILE A 219 3.81 31.72 -69.66
CA ILE A 219 2.61 31.80 -68.84
C ILE A 219 1.97 33.15 -69.10
N GLY A 220 0.65 33.16 -69.33
CA GLY A 220 -0.04 34.40 -69.68
C GLY A 220 -1.54 34.30 -69.48
N ARG A 221 -2.31 34.72 -70.49
CA ARG A 221 -3.77 34.83 -70.39
C ARG A 221 -4.45 33.50 -70.06
N LYS A 222 -3.96 32.38 -70.59
CA LYS A 222 -4.57 31.06 -70.38
C LYS A 222 -4.57 30.64 -68.91
N GLU A 223 -3.48 30.93 -68.21
CA GLU A 223 -3.27 30.51 -66.82
C GLU A 223 -3.77 31.55 -65.80
N LEU A 224 -3.68 32.84 -66.14
CA LEU A 224 -3.87 33.95 -65.18
C LEU A 224 -5.19 34.73 -65.35
N ALA A 225 -5.88 34.64 -66.50
CA ALA A 225 -7.06 35.45 -66.74
C ALA A 225 -8.16 35.23 -65.69
N GLY A 226 -8.72 36.33 -65.16
CA GLY A 226 -9.77 36.30 -64.14
C GLY A 226 -9.31 35.87 -62.74
N LYS A 227 -8.07 35.41 -62.58
CA LYS A 227 -7.51 35.00 -61.28
C LYS A 227 -7.03 36.19 -60.46
N GLN A 228 -6.91 35.99 -59.16
CA GLN A 228 -6.16 36.89 -58.29
C GLN A 228 -4.71 36.40 -58.21
N VAL A 229 -3.74 37.29 -58.39
CA VAL A 229 -2.32 36.91 -58.45
C VAL A 229 -1.57 37.55 -57.30
N ILE A 230 -0.78 36.77 -56.57
CA ILE A 230 0.19 37.26 -55.59
C ILE A 230 1.59 37.20 -56.23
N PHE A 231 2.22 38.34 -56.42
CA PHE A 231 3.60 38.45 -56.90
C PHE A 231 4.54 38.64 -55.71
N ALA A 232 5.36 37.64 -55.41
CA ALA A 232 6.14 37.56 -54.18
C ALA A 232 7.47 36.81 -54.37
N ALA A 233 8.36 36.90 -53.38
CA ALA A 233 9.57 36.08 -53.32
C ALA A 233 9.25 34.70 -52.73
N THR A 234 9.52 33.64 -53.48
CA THR A 234 9.19 32.25 -53.09
C THR A 234 10.40 31.32 -53.03
N ASN A 235 11.57 31.79 -53.46
CA ASN A 235 12.81 31.03 -53.39
C ASN A 235 13.16 30.61 -51.94
N ALA A 236 13.87 29.49 -51.80
CA ALA A 236 14.15 28.87 -50.50
C ALA A 236 15.07 29.72 -49.59
N THR A 237 15.85 30.64 -50.17
CA THR A 237 16.79 31.51 -49.45
C THR A 237 16.20 32.87 -49.06
N SER A 238 14.94 33.13 -49.44
CA SER A 238 14.24 34.38 -49.17
C SER A 238 14.12 34.62 -47.67
N SER A 239 14.22 35.88 -47.26
CA SER A 239 13.93 36.28 -45.89
C SER A 239 12.45 36.16 -45.53
N ASP A 240 11.57 36.02 -46.53
CA ASP A 240 10.12 35.89 -46.36
C ASP A 240 9.66 34.43 -46.28
N GLN A 241 10.34 33.64 -45.43
CA GLN A 241 10.07 32.23 -45.20
C GLN A 241 9.63 32.01 -43.75
N HIS A 242 8.49 31.37 -43.55
CA HIS A 242 7.78 31.29 -42.27
C HIS A 242 7.43 29.86 -41.91
N PHE A 243 7.50 29.51 -40.63
CA PHE A 243 7.03 28.21 -40.19
C PHE A 243 5.52 28.22 -39.98
N LEU A 244 4.84 27.25 -40.59
CA LEU A 244 3.45 26.95 -40.30
C LEU A 244 3.36 25.71 -39.40
N PRO A 245 2.42 25.66 -38.46
CA PRO A 245 2.14 24.46 -37.69
C PRO A 245 1.89 23.25 -38.59
N GLY A 246 2.73 22.22 -38.46
CA GLY A 246 2.63 20.99 -39.23
C GLY A 246 3.28 21.02 -40.62
N HIS A 247 3.80 22.16 -41.08
CA HIS A 247 4.51 22.29 -42.36
C HIS A 247 5.98 22.67 -42.15
N ASP A 248 6.78 22.52 -43.20
CA ASP A 248 8.12 23.12 -43.28
C ASP A 248 8.03 24.65 -43.44
N LYS A 249 9.16 25.32 -43.68
CA LYS A 249 9.15 26.74 -44.01
C LYS A 249 8.40 26.97 -45.33
N LEU A 250 7.48 27.93 -45.32
CA LEU A 250 6.67 28.32 -46.47
C LEU A 250 6.85 29.82 -46.76
N PRO A 251 6.78 30.25 -48.04
CA PRO A 251 6.78 31.66 -48.39
C PRO A 251 5.61 32.43 -47.77
N GLY A 252 5.79 33.71 -47.43
CA GLY A 252 4.73 34.57 -46.89
C GLY A 252 3.48 34.64 -47.79
N ALA A 253 3.68 34.59 -49.10
CA ALA A 253 2.61 34.54 -50.10
C ALA A 253 1.64 33.36 -49.90
N TYR A 254 2.14 32.21 -49.45
CA TYR A 254 1.32 31.01 -49.22
C TYR A 254 0.39 31.24 -48.02
N ILE A 255 0.89 31.89 -46.97
CA ILE A 255 0.11 32.26 -45.78
C ILE A 255 -1.01 33.23 -46.15
N HIS A 256 -0.71 34.26 -46.95
CA HIS A 256 -1.72 35.19 -47.47
C HIS A 256 -2.80 34.48 -48.28
N LEU A 257 -2.41 33.52 -49.13
CA LEU A 257 -3.31 32.73 -49.94
C LEU A 257 -4.26 31.88 -49.07
N ILE A 258 -3.74 31.06 -48.17
CA ILE A 258 -4.58 30.18 -47.33
C ILE A 258 -5.47 30.99 -46.37
N ALA A 259 -4.98 32.13 -45.88
CA ALA A 259 -5.79 33.05 -45.08
C ALA A 259 -6.93 33.66 -45.91
N GLY A 260 -6.67 34.03 -47.17
CA GLY A 260 -7.69 34.50 -48.10
C GLY A 260 -8.72 33.42 -48.46
N GLU A 261 -8.27 32.19 -48.72
CA GLU A 261 -9.14 31.03 -48.96
C GLU A 261 -10.05 30.73 -47.77
N ALA A 262 -9.51 30.77 -46.55
CA ALA A 262 -10.30 30.62 -45.32
C ALA A 262 -11.39 31.70 -45.22
N LEU A 263 -11.04 32.97 -45.46
CA LEU A 263 -11.98 34.09 -45.40
C LEU A 263 -13.06 34.06 -46.50
N LYS A 264 -12.75 33.53 -47.69
CA LYS A 264 -13.75 33.29 -48.75
C LYS A 264 -14.80 32.27 -48.33
N ARG A 265 -14.43 31.26 -47.53
CA ARG A 265 -15.34 30.23 -47.03
C ARG A 265 -16.23 30.75 -45.89
N GLY A 266 -15.71 31.69 -45.10
CA GLY A 266 -16.44 32.35 -44.03
C GLY A 266 -15.51 33.06 -43.05
N THR A 267 -16.07 33.77 -42.08
CA THR A 267 -15.30 34.41 -41.01
C THR A 267 -14.96 33.40 -39.92
N PRO A 268 -13.68 33.15 -39.62
CA PRO A 268 -13.33 32.24 -38.54
C PRO A 268 -13.72 32.83 -37.18
N VAL A 269 -14.26 31.98 -36.31
CA VAL A 269 -14.79 32.37 -35.00
C VAL A 269 -14.03 31.62 -33.91
N ASP A 270 -13.58 32.34 -32.89
CA ASP A 270 -12.98 31.75 -31.69
C ASP A 270 -13.99 31.75 -30.53
N ILE A 271 -14.39 30.56 -30.06
CA ILE A 271 -15.31 30.39 -28.93
C ILE A 271 -14.58 30.23 -27.59
N GLY A 272 -13.23 30.23 -27.58
CA GLY A 272 -12.41 30.15 -26.39
C GLY A 272 -12.46 28.81 -25.65
N PHE A 273 -12.10 28.82 -24.36
CA PHE A 273 -11.96 27.61 -23.53
C PHE A 273 -13.19 27.25 -22.68
N LEU A 274 -14.11 28.20 -22.46
CA LEU A 274 -15.23 28.04 -21.54
C LEU A 274 -16.19 26.88 -21.91
N PRO A 275 -16.62 26.72 -23.17
CA PRO A 275 -17.57 25.66 -23.53
C PRO A 275 -17.04 24.25 -23.22
N GLY A 276 -15.78 23.97 -23.60
CA GLY A 276 -15.14 22.68 -23.33
C GLY A 276 -14.94 22.42 -21.83
N LEU A 277 -14.61 23.46 -21.06
CA LEU A 277 -14.42 23.36 -19.61
C LEU A 277 -15.75 23.06 -18.89
N VAL A 278 -16.83 23.75 -19.23
CA VAL A 278 -18.16 23.54 -18.64
C VAL A 278 -18.68 22.14 -18.95
N PHE A 279 -18.56 21.69 -20.20
CA PHE A 279 -18.92 20.33 -20.61
C PHE A 279 -18.17 19.28 -19.78
N THR A 280 -16.85 19.44 -19.66
CA THR A 280 -15.99 18.52 -18.90
C THR A 280 -16.37 18.48 -17.43
N PHE A 281 -16.59 19.63 -16.81
CA PHE A 281 -16.97 19.72 -15.41
C PHE A 281 -18.30 18.98 -15.16
N ALA A 282 -19.32 19.22 -15.99
CA ALA A 282 -20.62 18.57 -15.85
C ALA A 282 -20.52 17.03 -15.92
N ILE A 283 -19.79 16.50 -16.91
CA ILE A 283 -19.64 15.05 -17.10
C ILE A 283 -18.84 14.42 -15.96
N LEU A 284 -17.70 15.02 -15.58
CA LEU A 284 -16.85 14.46 -14.53
C LEU A 284 -17.52 14.50 -13.16
N ILE A 285 -18.21 15.58 -12.81
CA ILE A 285 -18.98 15.67 -11.57
C ILE A 285 -20.10 14.62 -11.56
N GLY A 286 -20.88 14.51 -12.64
CA GLY A 286 -21.90 13.46 -12.75
C GLY A 286 -21.33 12.05 -12.56
N SER A 287 -20.15 11.78 -13.11
CA SER A 287 -19.47 10.48 -12.98
C SER A 287 -18.96 10.18 -11.57
N LEU A 288 -18.69 11.22 -10.76
CA LEU A 288 -18.29 11.06 -9.35
C LEU A 288 -19.49 10.69 -8.47
N PHE A 289 -20.71 11.11 -8.82
CA PHE A 289 -21.94 10.74 -8.12
C PHE A 289 -22.47 9.34 -8.47
N TRP A 290 -22.16 8.85 -9.68
CA TRP A 290 -22.71 7.57 -10.14
C TRP A 290 -21.93 6.36 -9.61
N ARG A 291 -22.59 5.52 -8.80
CA ARG A 291 -22.12 4.17 -8.35
C ARG A 291 -20.63 4.12 -7.94
N GLN A 292 -20.23 4.97 -6.99
CA GLN A 292 -18.90 4.95 -6.35
C GLN A 292 -17.73 4.98 -7.36
N GLY A 293 -17.87 5.78 -8.43
CA GLY A 293 -16.79 6.11 -9.37
C GLY A 293 -16.22 4.97 -10.22
N ARG A 294 -16.76 3.75 -10.20
CA ARG A 294 -16.27 2.64 -11.06
C ARG A 294 -16.15 3.01 -12.55
N TRP A 295 -16.98 3.95 -13.00
CA TRP A 295 -17.02 4.45 -14.37
C TRP A 295 -16.22 5.73 -14.60
N TYR A 296 -15.67 6.36 -13.55
CA TYR A 296 -14.96 7.63 -13.64
C TYR A 296 -13.83 7.60 -14.68
N ALA A 297 -12.99 6.56 -14.67
CA ALA A 297 -11.88 6.45 -15.62
C ALA A 297 -12.37 6.36 -17.07
N ARG A 298 -13.48 5.64 -17.31
CA ARG A 298 -14.11 5.55 -18.63
C ARG A 298 -14.71 6.88 -19.06
N ALA A 299 -15.38 7.58 -18.14
CA ALA A 299 -15.94 8.91 -18.39
C ALA A 299 -14.84 9.93 -18.70
N ALA A 300 -13.75 9.94 -17.95
CA ALA A 300 -12.60 10.82 -18.17
C ALA A 300 -11.94 10.58 -19.53
N PHE A 301 -11.71 9.31 -19.89
CA PHE A 301 -11.18 8.96 -21.20
C PHE A 301 -12.14 9.37 -22.33
N ALA A 302 -13.41 9.01 -22.24
CA ALA A 302 -14.42 9.37 -23.23
C ALA A 302 -14.55 10.88 -23.41
N THR A 303 -14.53 11.64 -22.32
CA THR A 303 -14.58 13.12 -22.35
C THR A 303 -13.39 13.69 -23.11
N THR A 304 -12.17 13.20 -22.83
CA THR A 304 -10.96 13.66 -23.52
C THR A 304 -11.03 13.37 -25.03
N THR A 305 -11.46 12.16 -25.40
CA THR A 305 -11.64 11.77 -26.81
C THR A 305 -12.69 12.64 -27.51
N ILE A 306 -13.81 12.90 -26.84
CA ILE A 306 -14.87 13.78 -27.37
C ILE A 306 -14.35 15.20 -27.56
N LEU A 307 -13.60 15.76 -26.60
CA LEU A 307 -13.02 17.11 -26.73
C LEU A 307 -12.11 17.22 -27.96
N ILE A 308 -11.24 16.23 -28.18
CA ILE A 308 -10.34 16.21 -29.35
C ILE A 308 -11.15 16.11 -30.64
N ALA A 309 -12.11 15.17 -30.71
CA ALA A 309 -12.95 14.98 -31.89
C ALA A 309 -13.77 16.24 -32.23
N VAL A 310 -14.40 16.85 -31.22
CA VAL A 310 -15.15 18.10 -31.37
C VAL A 310 -14.25 19.24 -31.82
N LYS A 311 -13.05 19.40 -31.24
CA LYS A 311 -12.07 20.41 -31.68
C LYS A 311 -11.71 20.24 -33.15
N VAL A 312 -11.43 19.01 -33.60
CA VAL A 312 -11.12 18.73 -35.02
C VAL A 312 -12.29 19.11 -35.93
N VAL A 313 -13.52 18.68 -35.61
CA VAL A 313 -14.71 18.97 -36.41
C VAL A 313 -15.03 20.47 -36.47
N LEU A 314 -14.92 21.18 -35.33
CA LEU A 314 -15.10 22.63 -35.27
C LEU A 314 -14.03 23.36 -36.08
N SER A 315 -12.76 22.93 -35.98
CA SER A 315 -11.65 23.52 -36.75
C SER A 315 -11.89 23.42 -38.26
N LEU A 316 -12.41 22.29 -38.74
CA LEU A 316 -12.79 22.10 -40.15
C LEU A 316 -13.95 23.01 -40.60
N SER A 317 -14.68 23.58 -39.65
CA SER A 317 -15.83 24.47 -39.84
C SER A 317 -15.51 25.94 -39.56
N LEU A 318 -14.22 26.32 -39.53
CA LEU A 318 -13.72 27.67 -39.18
C LEU A 318 -14.07 28.11 -37.73
N ILE A 319 -14.35 27.18 -36.84
CA ILE A 319 -14.61 27.47 -35.42
C ILE A 319 -13.42 26.97 -34.60
N SER A 320 -12.62 27.89 -34.05
CA SER A 320 -11.53 27.53 -33.14
C SER A 320 -12.03 27.46 -31.70
N THR A 321 -11.55 26.46 -30.97
CA THR A 321 -11.82 26.29 -29.54
C THR A 321 -10.55 25.82 -28.83
N GLN A 322 -10.43 26.21 -27.56
CA GLN A 322 -9.32 25.84 -26.70
C GLN A 322 -9.76 24.74 -25.73
N ILE A 323 -9.10 23.58 -25.77
CA ILE A 323 -9.41 22.44 -24.90
C ILE A 323 -8.37 22.23 -23.80
N GLY A 324 -7.25 22.98 -23.78
CA GLY A 324 -6.18 22.83 -22.79
C GLY A 324 -6.67 22.89 -21.33
N ALA A 325 -7.54 23.88 -21.00
CA ALA A 325 -8.13 24.01 -19.67
C ALA A 325 -9.00 22.80 -19.27
N ALA A 326 -9.76 22.27 -20.23
CA ALA A 326 -10.61 21.10 -20.04
C ALA A 326 -9.77 19.83 -19.84
N CYS A 327 -8.75 19.61 -20.67
CA CYS A 327 -7.78 18.52 -20.51
C CYS A 327 -7.06 18.57 -19.16
N PHE A 328 -6.67 19.77 -18.72
CA PHE A 328 -6.08 19.96 -17.39
C PHE A 328 -7.06 19.57 -16.27
N LEU A 329 -8.34 19.94 -16.39
CA LEU A 329 -9.37 19.54 -15.41
C LEU A 329 -9.50 18.01 -15.32
N VAL A 330 -9.54 17.32 -16.47
CA VAL A 330 -9.57 15.85 -16.53
C VAL A 330 -8.36 15.27 -15.80
N ALA A 331 -7.16 15.76 -16.08
CA ALA A 331 -5.92 15.28 -15.48
C ALA A 331 -5.90 15.52 -13.96
N ALA A 332 -6.25 16.73 -13.51
CA ALA A 332 -6.25 17.11 -12.10
C ALA A 332 -7.23 16.27 -11.27
N LEU A 333 -8.47 16.11 -11.74
CA LEU A 333 -9.45 15.29 -11.04
C LEU A 333 -9.08 13.79 -11.08
N SER A 334 -8.58 13.29 -12.22
CA SER A 334 -8.16 11.89 -12.35
C SER A 334 -6.99 11.55 -11.44
N ALA A 335 -6.01 12.45 -11.30
CA ALA A 335 -4.91 12.27 -10.37
C ALA A 335 -5.38 12.20 -8.92
N ASN A 336 -6.32 13.05 -8.52
CA ASN A 336 -6.89 13.02 -7.17
C ASN A 336 -7.72 11.77 -6.91
N VAL A 337 -8.57 11.36 -7.86
CA VAL A 337 -9.35 10.10 -7.76
C VAL A 337 -8.42 8.89 -7.67
N SER A 338 -7.36 8.85 -8.48
CA SER A 338 -6.35 7.80 -8.44
C SER A 338 -5.62 7.76 -7.10
N ARG A 339 -5.20 8.91 -6.57
CA ARG A 339 -4.56 9.02 -5.26
C ARG A 339 -5.45 8.52 -4.13
N THR A 340 -6.72 8.92 -4.10
CA THR A 340 -7.64 8.43 -3.06
C THR A 340 -7.84 6.92 -3.17
N ARG A 341 -8.05 6.39 -4.38
CA ARG A 341 -8.17 4.93 -4.57
C ARG A 341 -6.93 4.16 -4.13
N ARG A 342 -5.75 4.67 -4.46
CA ARG A 342 -4.49 4.05 -4.02
C ARG A 342 -4.35 4.07 -2.50
N ARG A 343 -4.75 5.16 -1.83
CA ARG A 343 -4.77 5.22 -0.36
C ARG A 343 -5.78 4.23 0.23
N ASP A 344 -6.98 4.17 -0.32
CA ASP A 344 -8.03 3.28 0.16
C ASP A 344 -7.66 1.80 -0.04
N SER A 345 -7.06 1.45 -1.19
CA SER A 345 -6.53 0.11 -1.47
C SER A 345 -5.34 -0.23 -0.57
N ALA A 346 -4.36 0.67 -0.42
CA ALA A 346 -3.21 0.45 0.48
C ALA A 346 -3.62 0.28 1.96
N GLN A 347 -4.75 0.85 2.37
CA GLN A 347 -5.29 0.65 3.72
C GLN A 347 -6.09 -0.64 3.88
N ARG A 348 -6.56 -1.25 2.79
CA ARG A 348 -7.53 -2.36 2.82
C ARG A 348 -7.04 -3.63 2.12
N GLU A 349 -5.87 -3.62 1.52
CA GLU A 349 -5.27 -4.77 0.83
C GLU A 349 -3.87 -5.01 1.37
N ASN A 350 -3.49 -6.28 1.44
CA ASN A 350 -2.16 -6.71 1.82
C ASN A 350 -1.19 -6.54 0.63
N PRO A 351 -0.03 -5.89 0.82
CA PRO A 351 0.88 -5.59 -0.29
C PRO A 351 1.57 -6.82 -0.88
N ILE A 352 1.61 -7.94 -0.15
CA ILE A 352 2.27 -9.18 -0.59
C ILE A 352 1.28 -10.08 -1.32
N SER A 353 0.11 -10.35 -0.72
CA SER A 353 -0.87 -11.28 -1.33
C SER A 353 -1.86 -10.62 -2.29
N GLY A 354 -2.03 -9.29 -2.22
CA GLY A 354 -3.11 -8.58 -2.91
C GLY A 354 -4.51 -8.89 -2.39
N LEU A 355 -4.63 -9.70 -1.32
CA LEU A 355 -5.92 -9.99 -0.67
C LEU A 355 -6.35 -8.83 0.22
N PRO A 356 -7.66 -8.69 0.51
CA PRO A 356 -8.13 -7.73 1.51
C PRO A 356 -7.51 -8.00 2.88
N ASN A 357 -7.13 -6.95 3.62
CA ASN A 357 -6.53 -7.07 4.95
C ASN A 357 -7.57 -7.08 6.08
N PHE A 358 -7.14 -7.16 7.33
CA PHE A 358 -8.06 -7.19 8.47
C PHE A 358 -8.81 -5.87 8.68
N GLU A 359 -8.28 -4.73 8.22
CA GLU A 359 -9.04 -3.47 8.22
C GLU A 359 -10.22 -3.53 7.24
N ALA A 360 -10.06 -4.18 6.09
CA ALA A 360 -11.17 -4.47 5.19
C ALA A 360 -12.21 -5.38 5.83
N LEU A 361 -11.80 -6.40 6.59
CA LEU A 361 -12.72 -7.29 7.31
C LEU A 361 -13.47 -6.56 8.43
N ARG A 362 -12.77 -5.72 9.22
CA ARG A 362 -13.37 -4.91 10.30
C ARG A 362 -14.40 -3.91 9.82
N SER A 363 -14.16 -3.32 8.64
CA SER A 363 -15.01 -2.28 8.05
C SER A 363 -16.14 -2.80 7.15
N GLN A 364 -16.26 -4.13 6.98
CA GLN A 364 -17.41 -4.74 6.31
C GLN A 364 -18.71 -4.57 7.12
N LEU A 365 -19.85 -4.86 6.48
CA LEU A 365 -21.13 -4.97 7.18
C LEU A 365 -21.03 -5.99 8.33
N PRO A 366 -21.84 -5.86 9.40
CA PRO A 366 -21.81 -6.79 10.52
C PRO A 366 -21.88 -8.25 10.05
N PHE A 367 -21.01 -9.11 10.60
CA PHE A 367 -20.88 -10.51 10.13
C PHE A 367 -22.15 -11.36 10.30
N GLY A 368 -23.19 -10.85 10.96
CA GLY A 368 -24.43 -11.57 11.23
C GLY A 368 -24.15 -12.86 12.01
N SER A 369 -24.77 -13.97 11.56
CA SER A 369 -24.57 -15.31 12.14
C SER A 369 -23.37 -16.08 11.55
N ALA A 370 -22.47 -15.44 10.80
CA ALA A 370 -21.27 -16.12 10.30
C ALA A 370 -20.29 -16.41 11.43
N THR A 371 -19.64 -17.58 11.41
CA THR A 371 -18.49 -17.91 12.26
C THR A 371 -17.23 -17.26 11.68
N VAL A 372 -16.38 -16.70 12.52
CA VAL A 372 -15.07 -16.16 12.10
C VAL A 372 -14.00 -17.22 12.33
N ILE A 373 -13.26 -17.55 11.28
CA ILE A 373 -12.09 -18.43 11.37
C ILE A 373 -10.84 -17.60 11.14
N ALA A 374 -9.86 -17.74 12.03
CA ALA A 374 -8.51 -17.24 11.87
C ALA A 374 -7.55 -18.42 11.66
N ALA A 375 -6.58 -18.27 10.77
CA ALA A 375 -5.52 -19.22 10.53
C ALA A 375 -4.17 -18.51 10.61
N LYS A 376 -3.26 -19.01 11.42
CA LYS A 376 -1.93 -18.42 11.61
C LYS A 376 -0.86 -19.41 11.20
N VAL A 377 0.06 -18.96 10.35
CA VAL A 377 1.28 -19.71 10.03
C VAL A 377 2.17 -19.71 11.27
N VAL A 378 2.57 -20.89 11.72
CA VAL A 378 3.41 -21.05 12.91
C VAL A 378 4.84 -20.59 12.59
N ASN A 379 5.43 -19.77 13.47
CA ASN A 379 6.78 -19.22 13.33
C ASN A 379 6.99 -18.48 11.99
N PHE A 380 6.00 -17.73 11.54
CA PHE A 380 6.06 -17.00 10.28
C PHE A 380 7.24 -16.03 10.22
N GLU A 381 7.56 -15.36 11.34
CA GLU A 381 8.68 -14.42 11.44
C GLU A 381 10.03 -15.10 11.21
N ASP A 382 10.21 -16.32 11.74
CA ASP A 382 11.42 -17.11 11.51
C ASP A 382 11.51 -17.50 10.03
N LEU A 383 10.40 -18.00 9.45
CA LEU A 383 10.33 -18.34 8.02
C LEU A 383 10.66 -17.12 7.14
N ALA A 384 10.14 -15.95 7.48
CA ALA A 384 10.41 -14.71 6.75
C ALA A 384 11.87 -14.27 6.87
N ALA A 385 12.55 -14.54 7.99
CA ALA A 385 13.97 -14.24 8.16
C ALA A 385 14.88 -15.18 7.34
N PHE A 386 14.49 -16.43 7.12
CA PHE A 386 15.29 -17.42 6.41
C PHE A 386 15.07 -17.45 4.88
N ILE A 387 13.93 -16.97 4.38
CA ILE A 387 13.60 -17.01 2.96
C ILE A 387 14.11 -15.74 2.25
N PRO A 388 15.06 -15.83 1.31
CA PRO A 388 15.61 -14.67 0.63
C PRO A 388 14.70 -14.13 -0.47
N GLY A 389 14.82 -12.82 -0.75
CA GLY A 389 14.24 -12.18 -1.94
C GLY A 389 12.70 -12.17 -1.98
N ASP A 390 12.14 -12.58 -3.12
CA ASP A 390 10.70 -12.67 -3.37
C ASP A 390 10.04 -13.93 -2.78
N GLY A 391 10.80 -14.80 -2.13
CA GLY A 391 10.32 -16.09 -1.64
C GLY A 391 9.21 -16.00 -0.59
N ILE A 392 9.12 -14.91 0.18
CA ILE A 392 7.98 -14.65 1.10
C ILE A 392 6.67 -14.51 0.29
N GLY A 393 6.72 -13.86 -0.87
CA GLY A 393 5.57 -13.74 -1.77
C GLY A 393 5.10 -15.12 -2.25
N GLN A 394 6.03 -15.98 -2.65
CA GLN A 394 5.74 -17.35 -3.07
C GLN A 394 5.19 -18.21 -1.92
N LEU A 395 5.73 -18.08 -0.71
CA LEU A 395 5.21 -18.73 0.51
C LEU A 395 3.75 -18.34 0.72
N VAL A 396 3.48 -17.04 0.79
CA VAL A 396 2.14 -16.49 1.01
C VAL A 396 1.18 -16.92 -0.09
N GLU A 397 1.61 -16.96 -1.36
CA GLU A 397 0.81 -17.42 -2.49
C GLU A 397 0.40 -18.90 -2.32
N GLN A 398 1.33 -19.77 -1.95
CA GLN A 398 1.04 -21.20 -1.74
C GLN A 398 0.13 -21.43 -0.53
N VAL A 399 0.36 -20.73 0.57
CA VAL A 399 -0.51 -20.75 1.76
C VAL A 399 -1.92 -20.29 1.39
N THR A 400 -2.01 -19.17 0.67
CA THR A 400 -3.27 -18.60 0.17
C THR A 400 -4.02 -19.60 -0.70
N ARG A 401 -3.34 -20.26 -1.64
CA ARG A 401 -3.95 -21.24 -2.54
C ARG A 401 -4.55 -22.44 -1.79
N ARG A 402 -3.87 -22.93 -0.74
CA ARG A 402 -4.37 -24.00 0.12
C ARG A 402 -5.58 -23.55 0.93
N LEU A 403 -5.55 -22.34 1.49
CA LEU A 403 -6.65 -21.79 2.29
C LEU A 403 -7.88 -21.41 1.48
N GLN A 404 -7.71 -20.95 0.24
CA GLN A 404 -8.81 -20.62 -0.68
C GLN A 404 -9.72 -21.83 -0.97
N LEU A 405 -9.18 -23.05 -0.91
CA LEU A 405 -9.98 -24.28 -1.07
C LEU A 405 -11.01 -24.44 0.06
N ALA A 406 -10.75 -23.90 1.24
CA ALA A 406 -11.65 -23.97 2.39
C ALA A 406 -12.50 -22.73 2.62
N SER A 407 -12.20 -21.59 1.98
CA SER A 407 -13.04 -20.40 2.14
C SER A 407 -14.42 -20.55 1.45
N GLN A 408 -14.66 -21.63 0.68
CA GLN A 408 -15.96 -22.03 0.09
C GLN A 408 -16.78 -20.88 -0.51
N GLY A 409 -16.11 -19.94 -1.19
CA GLY A 409 -16.73 -18.78 -1.85
C GLY A 409 -16.82 -17.52 -0.99
N THR A 410 -16.38 -17.56 0.27
CA THR A 410 -16.11 -16.36 1.07
C THR A 410 -14.72 -15.79 0.78
N VAL A 411 -14.59 -14.48 0.98
CA VAL A 411 -13.34 -13.75 0.74
C VAL A 411 -12.35 -14.10 1.83
N LEU A 412 -11.15 -14.54 1.44
CA LEU A 412 -10.02 -14.74 2.34
C LEU A 412 -9.31 -13.40 2.57
N HIS A 413 -9.06 -13.08 3.83
CA HIS A 413 -8.33 -11.88 4.26
C HIS A 413 -6.95 -12.27 4.77
N HIS A 414 -5.96 -11.40 4.58
CA HIS A 414 -4.56 -11.64 4.96
C HIS A 414 -3.93 -10.39 5.59
N ASP A 415 -3.28 -10.55 6.74
CA ASP A 415 -2.50 -9.49 7.40
C ASP A 415 -0.98 -9.70 7.25
N LEU A 416 -0.17 -8.77 7.73
CA LEU A 416 1.29 -8.78 7.48
C LEU A 416 2.08 -9.87 8.23
N ASP A 417 1.49 -10.46 9.26
CA ASP A 417 2.11 -11.41 10.20
C ASP A 417 1.88 -12.88 9.84
N GLY A 418 1.57 -13.18 8.58
CA GLY A 418 1.25 -14.53 8.13
C GLY A 418 -0.08 -15.05 8.67
N THR A 419 -0.97 -14.15 9.11
CA THR A 419 -2.30 -14.49 9.60
C THR A 419 -3.37 -14.23 8.56
N PHE A 420 -4.31 -15.17 8.48
CA PHE A 420 -5.42 -15.17 7.55
C PHE A 420 -6.74 -15.27 8.29
N ALA A 421 -7.81 -14.75 7.71
CA ALA A 421 -9.15 -14.90 8.26
C ALA A 421 -10.21 -14.98 7.16
N TRP A 422 -11.29 -15.71 7.44
CA TRP A 422 -12.46 -15.74 6.58
C TRP A 422 -13.72 -16.02 7.39
N LEU A 423 -14.88 -15.85 6.74
CA LEU A 423 -16.19 -16.07 7.36
C LEU A 423 -16.77 -17.40 6.88
N VAL A 424 -17.40 -18.15 7.78
CA VAL A 424 -18.12 -19.39 7.45
C VAL A 424 -19.59 -19.23 7.82
N PRO A 425 -20.55 -19.39 6.90
CA PRO A 425 -21.97 -19.31 7.21
C PRO A 425 -22.44 -20.32 8.27
N TYR A 426 -23.37 -19.91 9.15
CA TYR A 426 -23.85 -20.69 10.30
C TYR A 426 -24.27 -22.14 10.00
N TYR A 427 -24.89 -22.39 8.85
CA TYR A 427 -25.41 -23.72 8.49
C TYR A 427 -24.31 -24.77 8.22
N GLN A 428 -23.05 -24.37 8.19
CA GLN A 428 -21.89 -25.26 8.03
C GLN A 428 -21.14 -25.53 9.35
N HIS A 429 -21.62 -25.00 10.48
CA HIS A 429 -20.94 -25.07 11.77
C HIS A 429 -20.66 -26.51 12.24
N SER A 430 -21.55 -27.46 11.94
CA SER A 430 -21.42 -28.87 12.35
C SER A 430 -20.26 -29.63 11.69
N GLN A 431 -19.62 -29.06 10.66
CA GLN A 431 -18.50 -29.68 9.94
C GLN A 431 -17.17 -28.93 10.09
N ILE A 432 -17.13 -27.85 10.88
CA ILE A 432 -15.93 -26.99 10.99
C ILE A 432 -14.73 -27.79 11.50
N GLU A 433 -14.90 -28.65 12.49
CA GLU A 433 -13.80 -29.46 13.04
C GLU A 433 -13.14 -30.35 11.97
N GLY A 434 -13.95 -31.11 11.22
CA GLY A 434 -13.45 -31.96 10.14
C GLY A 434 -12.81 -31.16 9.00
N GLN A 435 -13.35 -30.00 8.67
CA GLN A 435 -12.79 -29.11 7.65
C GLN A 435 -11.44 -28.53 8.07
N LEU A 436 -11.31 -28.07 9.33
CA LEU A 436 -10.05 -27.53 9.86
C LEU A 436 -8.97 -28.61 9.99
N ALA A 437 -9.35 -29.82 10.42
CA ALA A 437 -8.42 -30.95 10.46
C ALA A 437 -7.93 -31.34 9.05
N GLY A 438 -8.84 -31.38 8.07
CA GLY A 438 -8.48 -31.62 6.67
C GLY A 438 -7.57 -30.53 6.09
N LEU A 439 -7.84 -29.26 6.42
CA LEU A 439 -6.98 -28.14 6.05
C LEU A 439 -5.59 -28.26 6.66
N ALA A 440 -5.48 -28.52 7.96
CA ALA A 440 -4.19 -28.71 8.62
C ALA A 440 -3.40 -29.83 7.96
N ALA A 441 -4.06 -30.93 7.57
CA ALA A 441 -3.42 -32.04 6.86
C ALA A 441 -2.85 -31.66 5.49
N LEU A 442 -3.42 -30.68 4.77
CA LEU A 442 -2.84 -30.16 3.53
C LEU A 442 -1.48 -29.49 3.76
N PHE A 443 -1.24 -28.99 4.97
CA PHE A 443 0.02 -28.37 5.36
C PHE A 443 1.10 -29.36 5.81
N ASN A 444 0.77 -30.65 5.97
CA ASN A 444 1.78 -31.70 6.19
C ASN A 444 2.68 -31.94 4.96
N ALA A 445 2.25 -31.51 3.77
CA ALA A 445 3.07 -31.56 2.57
C ALA A 445 3.97 -30.30 2.50
N PRO A 446 5.30 -30.46 2.36
CA PRO A 446 6.24 -29.34 2.27
C PRO A 446 5.85 -28.35 1.16
N LEU A 447 6.11 -27.07 1.38
CA LEU A 447 5.95 -26.01 0.39
C LEU A 447 7.23 -25.82 -0.41
N THR A 448 7.12 -25.73 -1.73
CA THR A 448 8.26 -25.44 -2.62
C THR A 448 8.33 -23.94 -2.88
N ILE A 449 9.42 -23.30 -2.47
CA ILE A 449 9.69 -21.86 -2.62
C ILE A 449 11.02 -21.73 -3.36
N GLY A 450 10.99 -21.43 -4.65
CA GLY A 450 12.17 -21.58 -5.52
C GLY A 450 12.73 -23.00 -5.46
N GLU A 451 13.97 -23.14 -5.00
CA GLU A 451 14.65 -24.44 -4.81
C GLU A 451 14.49 -25.01 -3.38
N LEU A 452 13.95 -24.22 -2.44
CA LEU A 452 13.77 -24.63 -1.04
C LEU A 452 12.49 -25.44 -0.87
N ARG A 453 12.56 -26.46 -0.01
CA ARG A 453 11.38 -27.14 0.53
C ARG A 453 11.24 -26.76 2.00
N VAL A 454 10.11 -26.15 2.34
CA VAL A 454 9.85 -25.58 3.66
C VAL A 454 8.64 -26.28 4.26
N ASP A 455 8.82 -26.85 5.44
CA ASP A 455 7.72 -27.41 6.23
C ASP A 455 7.02 -26.27 6.97
N VAL A 456 5.73 -26.12 6.72
CA VAL A 456 4.94 -25.02 7.26
C VAL A 456 3.78 -25.59 8.05
N ALA A 457 3.76 -25.34 9.36
CA ALA A 457 2.63 -25.65 10.20
C ALA A 457 1.64 -24.48 10.23
N ILE A 458 0.35 -24.80 10.36
CA ILE A 458 -0.72 -23.82 10.46
C ILE A 458 -1.62 -24.17 11.64
N ALA A 459 -2.07 -23.15 12.37
CA ALA A 459 -2.95 -23.31 13.51
C ALA A 459 -4.22 -22.46 13.33
N PHE A 460 -5.36 -22.99 13.76
CA PHE A 460 -6.65 -22.34 13.54
C PHE A 460 -7.31 -21.88 14.85
N GLY A 461 -8.06 -20.79 14.76
CA GLY A 461 -8.87 -20.23 15.82
C GLY A 461 -10.29 -19.98 15.33
N VAL A 462 -11.29 -20.36 16.12
CA VAL A 462 -12.69 -20.27 15.74
C VAL A 462 -13.45 -19.41 16.73
N ASN A 463 -14.15 -18.38 16.24
CA ASN A 463 -15.14 -17.64 17.00
C ASN A 463 -16.52 -17.74 16.35
N ASP A 464 -17.42 -18.50 16.99
CA ASP A 464 -18.80 -18.68 16.58
C ASP A 464 -19.79 -17.83 17.39
N GLU A 465 -19.30 -16.94 18.26
CA GLU A 465 -20.14 -15.96 18.93
C GLU A 465 -20.62 -14.90 17.95
N PHE A 466 -21.89 -14.52 18.05
CA PHE A 466 -22.52 -13.52 17.18
C PHE A 466 -22.54 -12.11 17.78
N GLU A 467 -22.19 -11.98 19.06
CA GLU A 467 -22.17 -10.71 19.77
C GLU A 467 -20.87 -9.93 19.56
N GLY A 468 -20.94 -8.61 19.69
CA GLY A 468 -19.81 -7.71 19.55
C GLY A 468 -19.56 -7.21 18.13
N SER A 469 -18.64 -6.24 18.01
CA SER A 469 -18.26 -5.66 16.73
C SER A 469 -17.44 -6.64 15.88
N ASN A 470 -17.38 -6.43 14.57
CA ASN A 470 -16.53 -7.19 13.65
C ASN A 470 -15.07 -7.27 14.14
N ALA A 471 -14.55 -6.17 14.70
CA ALA A 471 -13.20 -6.12 15.27
C ALA A 471 -13.04 -7.03 16.50
N GLN A 472 -14.02 -7.03 17.41
CA GLN A 472 -13.99 -7.90 18.60
C GLN A 472 -14.07 -9.37 18.21
N ARG A 473 -14.93 -9.71 17.25
CA ARG A 473 -15.15 -11.07 16.80
C ARG A 473 -13.93 -11.64 16.06
N LEU A 474 -13.25 -10.82 15.27
CA LEU A 474 -11.97 -11.18 14.65
C LEU A 474 -10.87 -11.36 15.70
N ALA A 475 -10.76 -10.43 16.66
CA ALA A 475 -9.78 -10.54 17.73
C ALA A 475 -9.95 -11.83 18.56
N ALA A 476 -11.19 -12.22 18.86
CA ALA A 476 -11.51 -13.48 19.54
C ALA A 476 -11.02 -14.71 18.77
N ALA A 477 -11.22 -14.75 17.44
CA ALA A 477 -10.73 -15.84 16.60
C ALA A 477 -9.19 -15.88 16.56
N LEU A 478 -8.53 -14.73 16.49
CA LEU A 478 -7.06 -14.62 16.52
C LEU A 478 -6.47 -15.11 17.85
N VAL A 479 -7.08 -14.72 18.98
CA VAL A 479 -6.68 -15.21 20.31
C VAL A 479 -6.80 -16.73 20.40
N ALA A 480 -7.86 -17.30 19.83
CA ALA A 480 -8.04 -18.75 19.78
C ALA A 480 -6.98 -19.44 18.88
N ALA A 481 -6.57 -18.82 17.77
CA ALA A 481 -5.49 -19.34 16.92
C ALA A 481 -4.14 -19.32 17.65
N GLU A 482 -3.85 -18.26 18.41
CA GLU A 482 -2.63 -18.20 19.22
C GLU A 482 -2.63 -19.27 20.32
N LYS A 483 -3.81 -19.53 20.91
CA LYS A 483 -3.96 -20.60 21.90
C LYS A 483 -3.69 -21.97 21.30
N SER A 484 -4.16 -22.24 20.08
CA SER A 484 -3.93 -23.53 19.42
C SER A 484 -2.45 -23.78 19.12
N ILE A 485 -1.68 -22.74 18.78
CA ILE A 485 -0.21 -22.81 18.69
C ILE A 485 0.39 -23.22 20.04
N ARG A 486 0.06 -22.51 21.13
CA ARG A 486 0.61 -22.79 22.47
C ARG A 486 0.28 -24.18 22.99
N THR A 487 -0.93 -24.67 22.75
CA THR A 487 -1.36 -26.01 23.20
C THR A 487 -1.04 -27.11 22.19
N ARG A 488 -0.31 -26.81 21.11
CA ARG A 488 0.01 -27.74 20.01
C ARG A 488 -1.23 -28.45 19.46
N SER A 489 -2.36 -27.75 19.45
CA SER A 489 -3.63 -28.23 18.93
C SER A 489 -3.82 -27.73 17.51
N LEU A 490 -4.44 -28.51 16.62
CA LEU A 490 -4.68 -28.08 15.23
C LEU A 490 -5.59 -26.85 15.17
N TRP A 491 -6.58 -26.79 16.06
CA TRP A 491 -7.49 -25.66 16.17
C TRP A 491 -7.96 -25.47 17.61
N THR A 492 -8.52 -24.30 17.92
CA THR A 492 -9.16 -24.02 19.21
C THR A 492 -10.36 -23.10 19.04
N LYS A 493 -11.41 -23.36 19.83
CA LYS A 493 -12.59 -22.50 19.92
C LYS A 493 -12.36 -21.37 20.94
N TYR A 494 -12.75 -20.16 20.60
CA TYR A 494 -12.85 -19.06 21.56
C TYR A 494 -13.96 -19.35 22.58
N THR A 495 -13.74 -19.02 23.86
CA THR A 495 -14.76 -19.18 24.90
C THR A 495 -14.73 -17.95 25.82
N PRO A 496 -15.86 -17.26 26.07
CA PRO A 496 -15.90 -15.94 26.71
C PRO A 496 -15.50 -15.92 28.18
N ARG A 497 -15.36 -17.09 28.83
CA ARG A 497 -14.71 -17.24 30.16
C ARG A 497 -13.28 -16.69 30.19
N GLN A 498 -12.69 -16.40 29.02
CA GLN A 498 -11.33 -15.87 28.81
C GLN A 498 -11.21 -14.33 28.87
N LYS A 499 -12.31 -13.55 28.99
CA LYS A 499 -12.20 -12.10 29.21
C LYS A 499 -11.64 -11.75 30.60
N ASP A 500 -11.95 -12.58 31.60
CA ASP A 500 -11.48 -12.41 32.98
C ASP A 500 -10.00 -12.84 33.15
N ASP A 501 -9.52 -13.77 32.31
CA ASP A 501 -8.13 -14.23 32.27
C ASP A 501 -7.18 -13.17 31.69
N ALA A 502 -7.62 -12.38 30.70
CA ALA A 502 -6.81 -11.31 30.13
C ALA A 502 -6.61 -10.14 31.13
N GLY A 503 -7.62 -9.83 31.94
CA GLY A 503 -7.51 -8.87 33.05
C GLY A 503 -6.60 -9.38 34.18
N TRP A 504 -6.63 -10.68 34.45
CA TRP A 504 -5.71 -11.36 35.38
C TRP A 504 -4.25 -11.25 34.92
N GLN A 505 -3.97 -11.49 33.64
CA GLN A 505 -2.61 -11.42 33.08
C GLN A 505 -2.01 -10.01 33.09
N LEU A 506 -2.81 -8.98 32.84
CA LEU A 506 -2.35 -7.58 32.78
C LEU A 506 -2.03 -6.97 34.16
N SER A 507 -2.45 -7.60 35.26
CA SER A 507 -2.31 -7.07 36.63
C SER A 507 -1.62 -8.04 37.61
N PHE A 508 -1.14 -9.18 37.13
CA PHE A 508 -0.57 -10.24 37.96
C PHE A 508 0.67 -9.78 38.74
N HIS A 509 1.58 -9.04 38.10
CA HIS A 509 2.82 -8.56 38.73
C HIS A 509 2.53 -7.72 39.99
N SER A 510 1.65 -6.73 39.88
CA SER A 510 1.24 -5.89 41.02
C SER A 510 0.49 -6.69 42.09
N GLN A 511 -0.33 -7.67 41.69
CA GLN A 511 -1.10 -8.47 42.65
C GLN A 511 -0.24 -9.48 43.41
N LEU A 512 0.81 -10.02 42.78
CA LEU A 512 1.68 -10.98 43.44
C LEU A 512 2.50 -10.33 44.56
N GLU A 513 3.02 -9.13 44.35
CA GLU A 513 3.77 -8.39 45.38
C GLU A 513 2.88 -8.04 46.58
N ASP A 514 1.66 -7.56 46.33
CA ASP A 514 0.67 -7.30 47.36
C ASP A 514 0.26 -8.61 48.09
N ALA A 515 0.08 -9.71 47.37
CA ALA A 515 -0.33 -11.00 47.93
C ALA A 515 0.77 -11.66 48.78
N LEU A 516 2.04 -11.57 48.38
CA LEU A 516 3.19 -12.06 49.15
C LEU A 516 3.38 -11.24 50.43
N SER A 517 3.21 -9.92 50.36
CA SER A 517 3.38 -9.01 51.50
C SER A 517 2.16 -9.01 52.45
N GLY A 518 0.96 -9.20 51.89
CA GLY A 518 -0.32 -9.18 52.60
C GLY A 518 -0.70 -10.50 53.25
N GLY A 519 0.02 -11.59 52.98
CA GLY A 519 -0.25 -12.91 53.54
C GLY A 519 -1.37 -13.71 52.83
N ASP A 520 -1.81 -13.24 51.65
CA ASP A 520 -2.76 -13.97 50.81
C ASP A 520 -2.11 -15.22 50.20
N ILE A 521 -0.80 -15.17 49.94
CA ILE A 521 0.04 -16.33 49.63
C ILE A 521 0.71 -16.84 50.90
N TRP A 522 0.56 -18.13 51.17
CA TRP A 522 1.06 -18.80 52.35
C TRP A 522 1.58 -20.21 52.02
N VAL A 523 2.36 -20.81 52.92
CA VAL A 523 2.94 -22.14 52.73
C VAL A 523 2.21 -23.17 53.59
N ALA A 524 1.61 -24.16 52.93
CA ALA A 524 1.08 -25.36 53.57
C ALA A 524 2.18 -26.42 53.68
N PHE A 525 2.12 -27.25 54.71
CA PHE A 525 3.09 -28.30 54.98
C PHE A 525 2.38 -29.65 54.93
N GLN A 526 2.82 -30.54 54.05
CA GLN A 526 2.25 -31.89 53.92
C GLN A 526 3.23 -32.94 54.44
N PRO A 527 2.85 -33.79 55.41
CA PRO A 527 3.76 -34.78 55.99
C PRO A 527 4.01 -35.97 55.04
N GLN A 528 5.24 -36.46 55.06
CA GLN A 528 5.70 -37.65 54.33
C GLN A 528 6.13 -38.72 55.33
N TYR A 529 5.63 -39.95 55.15
CA TYR A 529 5.87 -41.05 56.08
C TYR A 529 6.63 -42.18 55.42
N GLY A 530 7.60 -42.76 56.13
CA GLY A 530 8.18 -44.04 55.73
C GLY A 530 7.09 -45.11 55.76
N ILE A 531 6.84 -45.78 54.63
CA ILE A 531 5.70 -46.70 54.51
C ILE A 531 5.87 -47.89 55.46
N ALA A 532 7.07 -48.48 55.50
CA ALA A 532 7.37 -49.61 56.37
C ALA A 532 7.50 -49.21 57.85
N THR A 533 8.12 -48.06 58.14
CA THR A 533 8.39 -47.62 59.53
C THR A 533 7.20 -46.92 60.16
N LYS A 534 6.28 -46.39 59.35
CA LYS A 534 5.16 -45.52 59.75
C LYS A 534 5.60 -44.28 60.52
N GLN A 535 6.87 -43.88 60.39
CA GLN A 535 7.44 -42.70 61.01
C GLN A 535 7.41 -41.53 60.04
N LEU A 536 7.26 -40.31 60.56
CA LEU A 536 7.43 -39.10 59.78
C LEU A 536 8.90 -38.99 59.37
N VAL A 537 9.15 -38.88 58.05
CA VAL A 537 10.51 -38.81 57.49
C VAL A 537 10.77 -37.48 56.78
N GLY A 538 9.71 -36.80 56.35
CA GLY A 538 9.82 -35.55 55.63
C GLY A 538 8.53 -34.74 55.65
N VAL A 539 8.62 -33.53 55.12
CA VAL A 539 7.50 -32.61 54.95
C VAL A 539 7.70 -31.85 53.64
N GLU A 540 6.65 -31.75 52.82
CA GLU A 540 6.66 -30.93 51.61
C GLU A 540 6.03 -29.56 51.86
N ALA A 541 6.74 -28.50 51.48
CA ALA A 541 6.28 -27.13 51.51
C ALA A 541 5.56 -26.77 50.21
N LEU A 542 4.29 -26.41 50.33
CA LEU A 542 3.37 -26.23 49.20
C LEU A 542 2.77 -24.83 49.23
N ALA A 543 3.03 -24.03 48.19
CA ALA A 543 2.45 -22.70 48.05
C ALA A 543 0.91 -22.78 47.93
N ARG A 544 0.21 -21.88 48.60
CA ARG A 544 -1.24 -21.71 48.56
C ARG A 544 -1.57 -20.24 48.42
N TRP A 545 -2.56 -19.92 47.59
CA TRP A 545 -3.05 -18.57 47.44
C TRP A 545 -4.55 -18.50 47.73
N THR A 546 -4.92 -17.66 48.69
CA THR A 546 -6.32 -17.33 48.99
C THR A 546 -6.57 -15.88 48.61
N HIS A 547 -7.08 -15.64 47.40
CA HIS A 547 -7.29 -14.29 46.90
C HIS A 547 -8.54 -13.65 47.54
N PRO A 548 -8.49 -12.38 47.99
CA PRO A 548 -9.56 -11.74 48.76
C PRO A 548 -10.95 -11.78 48.11
N THR A 549 -11.02 -11.71 46.77
CA THR A 549 -12.29 -11.73 46.02
C THR A 549 -12.56 -13.01 45.24
N ARG A 550 -11.53 -13.82 44.93
CA ARG A 550 -11.66 -15.03 44.10
C ARG A 550 -11.69 -16.31 44.93
N GLY A 551 -11.35 -16.22 46.22
CA GLY A 551 -11.20 -17.39 47.08
C GLY A 551 -9.90 -18.14 46.75
N PRO A 552 -9.83 -19.45 47.05
CA PRO A 552 -8.62 -20.24 46.85
C PRO A 552 -8.28 -20.38 45.35
N ILE A 553 -7.06 -20.02 44.98
CA ILE A 553 -6.53 -20.15 43.62
C ILE A 553 -5.63 -21.40 43.56
N PRO A 554 -5.85 -22.31 42.58
CA PRO A 554 -5.03 -23.50 42.42
C PRO A 554 -3.55 -23.19 42.14
N PRO A 555 -2.58 -23.92 42.74
CA PRO A 555 -1.15 -23.79 42.46
C PRO A 555 -0.80 -23.81 40.97
N ASP A 556 -1.35 -24.76 40.22
CA ASP A 556 -1.13 -24.92 38.77
C ASP A 556 -1.53 -23.67 37.96
N GLU A 557 -2.42 -22.82 38.48
CA GLU A 557 -2.88 -21.60 37.82
C GLU A 557 -1.92 -20.43 38.05
N PHE A 558 -1.54 -20.18 39.31
CA PHE A 558 -0.71 -19.00 39.63
C PHE A 558 0.78 -19.25 39.46
N ILE A 559 1.27 -20.48 39.60
CA ILE A 559 2.69 -20.81 39.35
C ILE A 559 3.02 -20.62 37.88
N VAL A 560 2.20 -21.16 36.96
CA VAL A 560 2.35 -20.96 35.51
C VAL A 560 2.31 -19.48 35.14
N GLN A 561 1.49 -18.69 35.84
CA GLN A 561 1.40 -17.26 35.60
C GLN A 561 2.64 -16.52 36.12
N ALA A 562 3.18 -16.90 37.28
CA ALA A 562 4.44 -16.37 37.82
C ALA A 562 5.63 -16.69 36.92
N GLU A 563 5.64 -17.86 36.26
CA GLU A 563 6.67 -18.21 35.27
C GLU A 563 6.59 -17.29 34.04
N LYS A 564 5.38 -17.08 33.50
CA LYS A 564 5.15 -16.20 32.34
C LYS A 564 5.49 -14.74 32.60
N SER A 565 5.25 -14.26 33.83
CA SER A 565 5.54 -12.88 34.23
C SER A 565 6.97 -12.67 34.75
N GLN A 566 7.80 -13.72 34.75
CA GLN A 566 9.15 -13.74 35.35
C GLN A 566 9.19 -13.45 36.87
N ASP A 567 8.06 -13.60 37.56
CA ASP A 567 7.95 -13.42 39.01
C ASP A 567 8.18 -14.71 39.81
N ILE A 568 8.33 -15.85 39.13
CA ILE A 568 8.54 -17.17 39.74
C ILE A 568 9.74 -17.20 40.70
N TYR A 569 10.79 -16.42 40.43
CA TYR A 569 11.94 -16.30 41.32
C TYR A 569 11.53 -15.77 42.70
N ARG A 570 10.71 -14.71 42.75
CA ARG A 570 10.26 -14.09 44.01
C ARG A 570 9.39 -15.04 44.82
N LEU A 571 8.43 -15.69 44.16
CA LEU A 571 7.58 -16.70 44.79
C LEU A 571 8.40 -17.85 45.38
N THR A 572 9.40 -18.34 44.61
CA THR A 572 10.28 -19.42 45.05
C THR A 572 11.06 -19.02 46.29
N LEU A 573 11.68 -17.82 46.32
CA LEU A 573 12.42 -17.35 47.49
C LEU A 573 11.53 -17.21 48.74
N PHE A 574 10.29 -16.75 48.58
CA PHE A 574 9.33 -16.66 49.68
C PHE A 574 8.99 -18.03 50.26
N VAL A 575 8.69 -19.03 49.41
CA VAL A 575 8.39 -20.40 49.85
C VAL A 575 9.62 -21.04 50.49
N MET A 576 10.80 -20.86 49.88
CA MET A 576 12.08 -21.39 50.34
C MET A 576 12.44 -20.89 51.74
N ASP A 577 12.32 -19.58 51.97
CA ASP A 577 12.61 -18.97 53.28
C ASP A 577 11.70 -19.53 54.38
N GLN A 578 10.39 -19.62 54.12
CA GLN A 578 9.45 -20.21 55.07
C GLN A 578 9.71 -21.70 55.31
N ALA A 579 10.04 -22.46 54.26
CA ALA A 579 10.36 -23.87 54.38
C ALA A 579 11.63 -24.11 55.22
N ILE A 580 12.72 -23.39 54.94
CA ILE A 580 13.99 -23.48 55.68
C ILE A 580 13.78 -23.08 57.15
N ARG A 581 13.04 -21.99 57.40
CA ARG A 581 12.72 -21.54 58.75
C ARG A 581 11.91 -22.58 59.52
N SER A 582 10.89 -23.16 58.89
CA SER A 582 10.05 -24.21 59.49
C SER A 582 10.84 -25.49 59.75
N ALA A 583 11.74 -25.89 58.84
CA ALA A 583 12.62 -27.04 59.02
C ALA A 583 13.56 -26.85 60.21
N ALA A 584 14.14 -25.65 60.36
CA ALA A 584 14.99 -25.31 61.51
C ALA A 584 14.21 -25.38 62.84
N ASP A 585 12.95 -24.94 62.89
CA ASP A 585 12.11 -25.07 64.10
C ASP A 585 11.80 -26.54 64.42
N LEU A 586 11.51 -27.37 63.41
CA LEU A 586 11.31 -28.81 63.61
C LEU A 586 12.57 -29.50 64.17
N HIS A 587 13.76 -29.14 63.68
CA HIS A 587 15.02 -29.69 64.20
C HIS A 587 15.34 -29.22 65.61
N GLN A 588 15.07 -27.97 65.95
CA GLN A 588 15.21 -27.47 67.32
C GLN A 588 14.29 -28.21 68.29
N ARG A 589 13.15 -28.73 67.81
CA ARG A 589 12.23 -29.60 68.57
C ARG A 589 12.67 -31.07 68.62
N GLY A 590 13.81 -31.42 68.04
CA GLY A 590 14.38 -32.77 68.05
C GLY A 590 13.83 -33.71 66.98
N LEU A 591 13.09 -33.21 66.00
CA LEU A 591 12.61 -34.00 64.86
C LEU A 591 13.64 -33.96 63.75
N ASP A 592 14.28 -35.08 63.44
CA ASP A 592 15.25 -35.16 62.36
C ASP A 592 14.61 -35.60 61.04
N ILE A 593 14.04 -34.65 60.30
CA ILE A 593 13.28 -34.88 59.06
C ILE A 593 13.72 -33.96 57.92
N HIS A 594 13.42 -34.36 56.69
CA HIS A 594 13.69 -33.57 55.49
C HIS A 594 12.56 -32.57 55.20
N MET A 595 12.92 -31.46 54.56
CA MET A 595 11.98 -30.46 54.06
C MET A 595 12.10 -30.37 52.55
N SER A 596 11.02 -30.69 51.83
CA SER A 596 10.97 -30.64 50.38
C SER A 596 10.37 -29.31 49.88
N VAL A 597 10.99 -28.72 48.87
CA VAL A 597 10.53 -27.47 48.23
C VAL A 597 10.56 -27.61 46.72
N ASN A 598 9.44 -27.28 46.07
CA ASN A 598 9.31 -27.26 44.62
C ASN A 598 10.13 -26.12 43.99
N LEU A 599 10.85 -26.43 42.92
CA LEU A 599 11.64 -25.48 42.14
C LEU A 599 11.34 -25.63 40.64
N SER A 600 10.86 -24.54 40.02
CA SER A 600 10.68 -24.46 38.57
C SER A 600 12.02 -24.58 37.85
N ALA A 601 12.06 -25.37 36.77
CA ALA A 601 13.26 -25.56 35.96
C ALA A 601 13.76 -24.26 35.32
N THR A 602 12.87 -23.30 35.09
CA THR A 602 13.20 -21.96 34.55
C THR A 602 14.20 -21.20 35.42
N LEU A 603 14.27 -21.50 36.72
CA LEU A 603 15.17 -20.84 37.66
C LEU A 603 16.57 -21.46 37.71
N LEU A 604 16.79 -22.62 37.08
CA LEU A 604 18.10 -23.28 37.08
C LEU A 604 19.14 -22.52 36.25
N ASP A 605 18.71 -21.65 35.34
CA ASP A 605 19.58 -20.74 34.61
C ASP A 605 19.90 -19.44 35.38
N HIS A 606 19.29 -19.23 36.55
CA HIS A 606 19.50 -18.03 37.35
C HIS A 606 20.79 -18.12 38.17
N SER A 607 21.78 -17.27 37.87
CA SER A 607 23.15 -17.36 38.41
C SER A 607 23.25 -17.31 39.94
N ASP A 608 22.38 -16.54 40.59
CA ASP A 608 22.46 -16.29 42.04
C ASP A 608 21.66 -17.28 42.91
N LEU A 609 20.88 -18.20 42.31
CA LEU A 609 19.94 -19.07 43.04
C LEU A 609 20.63 -19.87 44.17
N VAL A 610 21.72 -20.57 43.85
CA VAL A 610 22.45 -21.41 44.82
C VAL A 610 23.06 -20.57 45.94
N GLY A 611 23.58 -19.38 45.59
CA GLY A 611 24.12 -18.44 46.56
C GLY A 611 23.07 -18.01 47.58
N THR A 612 21.89 -17.63 47.10
CA THR A 612 20.76 -17.22 47.95
C THR A 612 20.29 -18.33 48.86
N ILE A 613 20.14 -19.57 48.36
CA ILE A 613 19.72 -20.72 49.19
C ILE A 613 20.75 -20.98 50.31
N ARG A 614 22.06 -20.92 50.00
CA ARG A 614 23.11 -21.10 51.01
C ARG A 614 23.07 -20.03 52.09
N VAL A 615 22.76 -18.78 51.73
CA VAL A 615 22.59 -17.68 52.69
C VAL A 615 21.40 -17.96 53.61
N MET A 616 20.26 -18.38 53.07
CA MET A 616 19.07 -18.73 53.86
C MET A 616 19.34 -19.89 54.84
N LEU A 617 19.95 -20.98 54.36
CA LEU A 617 20.35 -22.12 55.20
C LEU A 617 21.27 -21.69 56.36
N THR A 618 22.26 -20.85 56.05
CA THR A 618 23.21 -20.33 57.05
C THR A 618 22.51 -19.44 58.07
N ALA A 619 21.62 -18.56 57.63
CA ALA A 619 20.87 -17.65 58.50
C ALA A 619 19.96 -18.38 59.49
N HIS A 620 19.44 -19.54 59.12
CA HIS A 620 18.56 -20.35 59.96
C HIS A 620 19.26 -21.53 60.66
N HIS A 621 20.58 -21.65 60.52
CA HIS A 621 21.37 -22.75 61.09
C HIS A 621 20.89 -24.15 60.69
N LEU A 622 20.38 -24.31 59.47
CA LEU A 622 19.90 -25.58 58.94
C LEU A 622 21.00 -26.27 58.12
N SER A 623 21.24 -27.56 58.38
CA SER A 623 22.14 -28.37 57.54
C SER A 623 21.54 -28.54 56.14
N ALA A 624 22.35 -28.36 55.10
CA ALA A 624 21.90 -28.43 53.71
C ALA A 624 21.29 -29.80 53.33
N GLU A 625 21.76 -30.88 53.95
CA GLU A 625 21.27 -32.26 53.75
C GLU A 625 19.80 -32.47 54.15
N LYS A 626 19.24 -31.50 54.86
CA LYS A 626 17.87 -31.53 55.36
C LYS A 626 16.90 -30.81 54.43
N LEU A 627 17.41 -30.14 53.40
CA LEU A 627 16.62 -29.54 52.34
C LEU A 627 16.64 -30.45 51.10
N THR A 628 15.47 -30.78 50.59
CA THR A 628 15.26 -31.48 49.33
C THR A 628 14.63 -30.51 48.33
N ILE A 629 15.20 -30.42 47.12
CA ILE A 629 14.66 -29.61 46.03
C ILE A 629 13.97 -30.52 45.04
N GLU A 630 12.67 -30.30 44.84
CA GLU A 630 11.83 -31.05 43.91
C GLU A 630 11.77 -30.33 42.56
N ILE A 631 12.15 -31.02 41.49
CA ILE A 631 12.20 -30.46 40.13
C ILE A 631 11.00 -30.96 39.35
N THR A 632 10.10 -30.03 39.00
CA THR A 632 8.79 -30.32 38.39
C THR A 632 8.80 -30.34 36.86
N GLU A 633 9.92 -29.99 36.21
CA GLU A 633 10.03 -29.98 34.74
C GLU A 633 11.43 -30.45 34.28
N THR A 634 11.48 -31.52 33.50
CA THR A 634 12.73 -32.18 33.09
C THR A 634 13.21 -31.77 31.69
N ALA A 635 12.29 -31.29 30.84
CA ALA A 635 12.55 -30.97 29.42
C ALA A 635 13.45 -29.74 29.20
N GLN A 636 13.42 -28.73 30.09
CA GLN A 636 14.26 -27.54 29.96
C GLN A 636 15.74 -27.80 30.31
N ILE A 637 16.02 -28.85 31.08
CA ILE A 637 17.35 -29.14 31.61
C ILE A 637 18.21 -29.93 30.62
N GLU A 638 17.60 -30.77 29.76
CA GLU A 638 18.31 -31.57 28.75
C GLU A 638 19.19 -30.71 27.82
N ASN A 639 18.75 -29.47 27.53
CA ASN A 639 19.41 -28.55 26.59
C ASN A 639 20.21 -27.42 27.27
N SER A 640 20.17 -27.28 28.60
CA SER A 640 20.88 -26.20 29.32
C SER A 640 22.12 -26.71 30.07
N ARG A 641 23.31 -26.29 29.60
CA ARG A 641 24.57 -26.51 30.33
C ARG A 641 24.57 -25.79 31.69
N GLN A 642 23.93 -24.62 31.77
CA GLN A 642 23.86 -23.83 32.99
C GLN A 642 22.99 -24.55 34.05
N ALA A 643 21.83 -25.07 33.66
CA ALA A 643 20.99 -25.85 34.57
C ALA A 643 21.72 -27.05 35.17
N LYS A 644 22.43 -27.84 34.36
CA LYS A 644 23.27 -28.96 34.83
C LYS A 644 24.34 -28.51 35.83
N GLN A 645 24.96 -27.35 35.61
CA GLN A 645 25.94 -26.78 36.55
C GLN A 645 25.28 -26.35 37.87
N THR A 646 24.11 -25.72 37.82
CA THR A 646 23.35 -25.31 39.01
C THR A 646 22.96 -26.52 39.86
N LEU A 647 22.46 -27.60 39.26
CA LEU A 647 22.13 -28.84 39.97
C LEU A 647 23.37 -29.46 40.64
N ALA A 648 24.50 -29.50 39.94
CA ALA A 648 25.76 -29.97 40.52
C ALA A 648 26.23 -29.07 41.68
N GLN A 649 25.98 -27.76 41.62
CA GLN A 649 26.31 -26.84 42.70
C GLN A 649 25.40 -27.03 43.94
N LEU A 650 24.10 -27.25 43.74
CA LEU A 650 23.16 -27.58 44.82
C LEU A 650 23.61 -28.85 45.57
N ARG A 651 23.97 -29.91 44.83
CA ARG A 651 24.48 -31.15 45.41
C ARG A 651 25.82 -30.99 46.12
N ARG A 652 26.77 -30.22 45.54
CA ARG A 652 28.03 -29.88 46.24
C ARG A 652 27.81 -29.08 47.52
N ALA A 653 26.72 -28.33 47.61
CA ALA A 653 26.32 -27.64 48.85
C ALA A 653 25.71 -28.60 49.89
N GLY A 654 25.44 -29.86 49.53
CA GLY A 654 24.83 -30.87 50.37
C GLY A 654 23.30 -30.94 50.26
N ILE A 655 22.68 -30.19 49.35
CA ILE A 655 21.23 -30.16 49.15
C ILE A 655 20.82 -31.41 48.34
N ARG A 656 19.75 -32.08 48.78
CA ARG A 656 19.19 -33.25 48.09
C ARG A 656 18.35 -32.84 46.89
N LEU A 657 18.35 -33.66 45.84
CA LEU A 657 17.53 -33.45 44.65
C LEU A 657 16.47 -34.54 44.52
N SER A 658 15.25 -34.13 44.21
CA SER A 658 14.12 -35.00 43.94
C SER A 658 13.55 -34.70 42.56
N ILE A 659 13.16 -35.75 41.85
CA ILE A 659 12.49 -35.63 40.54
C ILE A 659 11.00 -35.87 40.75
N ASP A 660 10.20 -34.87 40.38
CA ASP A 660 8.75 -34.91 40.53
C ASP A 660 8.02 -35.43 39.26
N ASP A 661 6.78 -35.89 39.43
CA ASP A 661 5.86 -36.32 38.37
C ASP A 661 6.40 -37.39 37.37
N TYR A 662 7.18 -38.36 37.85
CA TYR A 662 7.70 -39.43 36.97
C TYR A 662 6.57 -40.30 36.38
N GLY A 663 6.60 -40.49 35.05
CA GLY A 663 5.68 -41.34 34.29
C GLY A 663 4.69 -40.61 33.37
N THR A 664 4.61 -39.27 33.44
CA THR A 664 3.63 -38.45 32.67
C THR A 664 4.05 -38.10 31.24
N GLY A 665 5.16 -38.67 30.74
CA GLY A 665 5.61 -38.54 29.34
C GLY A 665 6.62 -37.42 29.06
N GLN A 666 7.02 -36.65 30.08
CA GLN A 666 8.06 -35.61 29.98
C GLN A 666 9.44 -36.06 30.48
N SER A 667 9.52 -37.07 31.35
CA SER A 667 10.79 -37.54 31.94
C SER A 667 11.43 -38.64 31.10
N ASN A 668 12.57 -38.34 30.47
CA ASN A 668 13.41 -39.30 29.74
C ASN A 668 14.28 -40.12 30.71
N LEU A 669 14.54 -41.39 30.38
CA LEU A 669 15.39 -42.27 31.19
C LEU A 669 16.86 -41.80 31.23
N GLU A 670 17.32 -41.18 30.14
CA GLU A 670 18.67 -40.58 30.04
C GLU A 670 18.87 -39.49 31.10
N TYR A 671 17.85 -38.64 31.30
CA TYR A 671 17.88 -37.54 32.26
C TYR A 671 18.01 -38.00 33.72
N LEU A 672 17.35 -39.10 34.10
CA LEU A 672 17.48 -39.68 35.45
C LEU A 672 18.90 -40.08 35.79
N THR A 673 19.67 -40.52 34.79
CA THR A 673 21.08 -40.90 34.97
C THR A 673 22.02 -39.71 35.08
N GLU A 674 21.65 -38.53 34.55
CA GLU A 674 22.52 -37.34 34.54
C GLU A 674 22.43 -36.49 35.81
N ILE A 675 21.25 -36.41 36.46
CA ILE A 675 21.07 -35.57 37.66
C ILE A 675 21.63 -36.23 38.93
N GLU A 676 21.70 -37.57 38.93
CA GLU A 676 21.90 -38.41 40.12
C GLU A 676 21.00 -37.92 41.28
N ALA A 677 19.68 -38.07 41.08
CA ALA A 677 18.68 -37.68 42.06
C ALA A 677 18.71 -38.59 43.30
N ASP A 678 18.43 -38.00 44.46
CA ASP A 678 18.31 -38.71 45.74
C ASP A 678 16.92 -39.32 45.94
N GLU A 679 15.90 -38.72 45.30
CA GLU A 679 14.49 -39.10 45.43
C GLU A 679 13.78 -39.09 44.07
N ILE A 680 12.84 -40.02 43.87
CA ILE A 680 11.96 -40.09 42.70
C ILE A 680 10.52 -40.17 43.16
N LYS A 681 9.71 -39.16 42.82
CA LYS A 681 8.28 -39.11 43.16
C LYS A 681 7.43 -39.73 42.04
N ILE A 682 6.50 -40.58 42.45
CA ILE A 682 5.55 -41.28 41.57
C ILE A 682 4.24 -40.47 41.56
N ASP A 683 3.87 -39.94 40.38
CA ASP A 683 2.68 -39.08 40.21
C ASP A 683 1.41 -39.78 40.73
N LYS A 684 0.61 -39.01 41.49
CA LYS A 684 -0.68 -39.43 42.06
C LYS A 684 -1.62 -40.11 41.06
N ARG A 685 -1.61 -39.73 39.78
CA ARG A 685 -2.46 -40.30 38.72
C ARG A 685 -2.23 -41.81 38.59
N PHE A 686 -0.99 -42.27 38.71
CA PHE A 686 -0.68 -43.71 38.67
C PHE A 686 -1.04 -44.37 39.99
N VAL A 687 -0.66 -43.78 41.13
CA VAL A 687 -0.92 -44.31 42.47
C VAL A 687 -2.41 -44.47 42.76
N MET A 688 -3.23 -43.46 42.43
CA MET A 688 -4.68 -43.49 42.67
C MET A 688 -5.43 -44.53 41.82
N THR A 689 -4.87 -44.93 40.66
CA THR A 689 -5.56 -45.82 39.71
C THR A 689 -4.90 -47.20 39.55
N MET A 690 -3.78 -47.45 40.24
CA MET A 690 -3.04 -48.73 40.13
C MET A 690 -3.85 -49.95 40.59
N ARG A 691 -4.86 -49.74 41.45
CA ARG A 691 -5.77 -50.80 41.90
C ARG A 691 -6.65 -51.35 40.78
N ASP A 692 -7.10 -50.45 39.90
CA ASP A 692 -8.09 -50.76 38.86
C ASP A 692 -7.47 -50.87 37.46
N SER A 693 -6.16 -50.57 37.33
CA SER A 693 -5.42 -50.58 36.08
C SER A 693 -4.12 -51.35 36.21
N GLN A 694 -4.07 -52.56 35.61
CA GLN A 694 -2.84 -53.36 35.56
C GLN A 694 -1.68 -52.56 34.96
N ARG A 695 -1.96 -51.73 33.94
CA ARG A 695 -0.94 -50.88 33.33
C ARG A 695 -0.33 -49.91 34.32
N ASN A 696 -1.15 -49.25 35.13
CA ASN A 696 -0.65 -48.26 36.10
C ASN A 696 0.06 -48.96 37.27
N LEU A 697 -0.38 -50.16 37.67
CA LEU A 697 0.34 -50.99 38.62
C LEU A 697 1.75 -51.34 38.14
N GLU A 698 1.92 -51.77 36.88
CA GLU A 698 3.25 -52.06 36.33
C GLU A 698 4.13 -50.80 36.24
N VAL A 699 3.55 -49.63 35.96
CA VAL A 699 4.29 -48.35 35.96
C VAL A 699 4.80 -48.02 37.37
N VAL A 700 3.95 -48.10 38.39
CA VAL A 700 4.33 -47.87 39.79
C VAL A 700 5.43 -48.84 40.21
N LYS A 701 5.25 -50.14 39.97
CA LYS A 701 6.23 -51.18 40.29
C LYS A 701 7.58 -50.95 39.60
N SER A 702 7.56 -50.69 38.29
CA SER A 702 8.78 -50.45 37.52
C SER A 702 9.51 -49.18 37.98
N THR A 703 8.78 -48.17 38.44
CA THR A 703 9.37 -46.92 38.97
C THR A 703 10.06 -47.15 40.31
N ILE A 704 9.45 -47.93 41.21
CA ILE A 704 10.06 -48.33 42.49
C ILE A 704 11.36 -49.11 42.22
N ASP A 705 11.29 -50.13 41.36
CA ASP A 705 12.46 -50.93 40.97
C ASP A 705 13.59 -50.07 40.36
N LEU A 706 13.23 -49.06 39.57
CA LEU A 706 14.18 -48.13 38.95
C LEU A 706 14.85 -47.23 40.00
N ALA A 707 14.08 -46.63 40.90
CA ALA A 707 14.60 -45.77 41.97
C ALA A 707 15.63 -46.53 42.80
N HIS A 708 15.31 -47.76 43.24
CA HIS A 708 16.22 -48.60 44.01
C HIS A 708 17.50 -48.95 43.26
N ARG A 709 17.40 -49.24 41.95
CA ARG A 709 18.58 -49.53 41.11
C ARG A 709 19.49 -48.33 40.89
N LEU A 710 18.93 -47.12 40.94
CA LEU A 710 19.68 -45.87 40.87
C LEU A 710 20.20 -45.41 42.25
N GLY A 711 19.84 -46.11 43.33
CA GLY A 711 20.20 -45.72 44.70
C GLY A 711 19.36 -44.55 45.25
N ALA A 712 18.24 -44.23 44.60
CA ALA A 712 17.30 -43.20 45.01
C ALA A 712 16.14 -43.78 45.85
N VAL A 713 15.50 -42.92 46.65
CA VAL A 713 14.31 -43.24 47.45
C VAL A 713 13.06 -43.10 46.58
N ALA A 714 12.17 -44.09 46.59
CA ALA A 714 10.89 -44.02 45.91
C ALA A 714 9.81 -43.39 46.81
N VAL A 715 9.20 -42.30 46.32
CA VAL A 715 8.13 -41.58 47.04
C VAL A 715 6.81 -41.71 46.28
N ALA A 716 5.78 -42.30 46.87
CA ALA A 716 4.46 -42.42 46.24
C ALA A 716 3.51 -41.29 46.69
N GLU A 717 2.97 -40.55 45.72
CA GLU A 717 2.04 -39.45 45.97
C GLU A 717 0.56 -39.84 45.82
N GLY A 718 -0.33 -39.07 46.43
CA GLY A 718 -1.77 -39.23 46.24
C GLY A 718 -2.37 -40.47 46.91
N ILE A 719 -1.79 -40.93 48.03
CA ILE A 719 -2.34 -42.03 48.81
C ILE A 719 -3.61 -41.57 49.55
N GLU A 720 -4.78 -41.98 49.05
CA GLU A 720 -6.09 -41.58 49.60
C GLU A 720 -6.78 -42.68 50.43
N ASP A 721 -6.42 -43.95 50.25
CA ASP A 721 -7.06 -45.10 50.91
C ASP A 721 -6.07 -46.17 51.41
N ALA A 722 -6.44 -46.87 52.48
CA ALA A 722 -5.60 -47.88 53.11
C ALA A 722 -5.24 -49.08 52.19
N PRO A 723 -6.13 -49.59 51.32
CA PRO A 723 -5.75 -50.59 50.32
C PRO A 723 -4.63 -50.15 49.37
N THR A 724 -4.65 -48.90 48.88
CA THR A 724 -3.58 -48.33 48.05
C THR A 724 -2.25 -48.31 48.81
N LEU A 725 -2.25 -47.90 50.09
CA LEU A 725 -1.05 -47.96 50.94
C LEU A 725 -0.52 -49.39 51.13
N ALA A 726 -1.39 -50.37 51.35
CA ALA A 726 -0.99 -51.76 51.53
C ALA A 726 -0.34 -52.36 50.28
N ILE A 727 -0.79 -51.95 49.07
CA ILE A 727 -0.16 -52.36 47.81
C ILE A 727 1.24 -51.74 47.70
N LEU A 728 1.40 -50.44 48.01
CA LEU A 728 2.70 -49.78 47.97
C LEU A 728 3.69 -50.39 48.97
N GLU A 729 3.22 -50.78 50.16
CA GLU A 729 4.01 -51.52 51.15
C GLU A 729 4.48 -52.88 50.61
N GLN A 730 3.61 -53.63 49.93
CA GLN A 730 3.97 -54.90 49.29
C GLN A 730 4.96 -54.75 48.12
N LEU A 731 4.87 -53.62 47.40
CA LEU A 731 5.81 -53.29 46.32
C LEU A 731 7.16 -52.78 46.84
N GLY A 732 7.30 -52.56 48.16
CA GLY A 732 8.54 -52.07 48.76
C GLY A 732 8.79 -50.57 48.54
N CYS A 733 7.74 -49.77 48.33
CA CYS A 733 7.89 -48.32 48.25
C CYS A 733 8.37 -47.74 49.59
N ASP A 734 9.31 -46.78 49.55
CA ASP A 734 10.01 -46.30 50.74
C ASP A 734 9.18 -45.27 51.52
N VAL A 735 8.65 -44.26 50.82
CA VAL A 735 7.98 -43.09 51.42
C VAL A 735 6.61 -42.88 50.75
N GLY A 736 5.61 -42.50 51.55
CA GLY A 736 4.27 -42.21 51.10
C GLY A 736 3.80 -40.82 51.49
N GLN A 737 3.06 -40.19 50.59
CA GLN A 737 2.40 -38.90 50.77
C GLN A 737 0.97 -38.95 50.22
N GLY A 738 0.00 -38.39 50.95
CA GLY A 738 -1.39 -38.35 50.49
C GLY A 738 -2.37 -38.04 51.62
N TYR A 739 -3.64 -37.82 51.26
CA TYR A 739 -4.66 -37.38 52.22
C TYR A 739 -4.98 -38.41 53.31
N LEU A 740 -4.68 -39.69 53.09
CA LEU A 740 -4.76 -40.71 54.14
C LEU A 740 -3.73 -40.47 55.25
N LEU A 741 -2.52 -40.03 54.88
CA LEU A 741 -1.36 -39.87 55.77
C LEU A 741 -1.30 -38.47 56.39
N GLY A 742 -1.78 -37.47 55.67
CA GLY A 742 -1.92 -36.10 56.16
C GLY A 742 -2.23 -35.14 55.01
N LYS A 743 -3.16 -34.22 55.26
CA LYS A 743 -3.48 -33.15 54.31
C LYS A 743 -2.45 -32.03 54.43
N PRO A 744 -2.20 -31.25 53.36
CA PRO A 744 -1.49 -29.99 53.47
C PRO A 744 -2.17 -29.10 54.52
N GLN A 745 -1.40 -28.66 55.52
CA GLN A 745 -1.92 -27.95 56.69
C GLN A 745 -0.98 -26.79 57.10
N LEU A 746 -1.42 -25.91 58.00
CA LEU A 746 -0.55 -24.84 58.49
C LEU A 746 0.58 -25.42 59.34
N PHE A 747 1.73 -24.73 59.39
CA PHE A 747 2.88 -25.18 60.20
C PHE A 747 2.51 -25.41 61.67
N SER A 748 1.70 -24.52 62.25
CA SER A 748 1.21 -24.68 63.63
C SER A 748 0.35 -25.92 63.83
N GLU A 749 -0.45 -26.30 62.83
CA GLU A 749 -1.29 -27.50 62.86
C GLU A 749 -0.44 -28.76 62.75
N LEU A 750 0.58 -28.75 61.89
CA LEU A 750 1.57 -29.82 61.80
C LEU A 750 2.26 -30.03 63.15
N VAL A 751 2.84 -28.98 63.74
CA VAL A 751 3.53 -29.09 65.04
C VAL A 751 2.58 -29.62 66.13
N ASN A 752 1.33 -29.16 66.17
CA ASN A 752 0.34 -29.65 67.13
C ASN A 752 -0.01 -31.13 66.93
N SER A 753 -0.12 -31.58 65.67
CA SER A 753 -0.40 -32.99 65.33
C SER A 753 0.75 -33.92 65.76
N LEU A 754 1.98 -33.41 65.81
CA LEU A 754 3.17 -34.14 66.23
C LEU A 754 3.36 -34.15 67.76
N ALA A 755 2.76 -33.18 68.48
CA ALA A 755 2.82 -33.08 69.93
C ALA A 755 1.77 -33.95 70.67
N ALA A 756 0.72 -34.41 69.97
CA ALA A 756 -0.31 -35.25 70.57
C ALA A 756 0.16 -36.73 70.64
N PRO A 757 0.09 -37.43 71.80
CA PRO A 757 0.38 -38.86 71.86
C PRO A 757 -0.60 -39.65 71.00
N PRO A 758 -0.19 -40.78 70.38
CA PRO A 758 -0.99 -41.49 69.40
C PRO A 758 -2.24 -42.09 70.07
N HIS A 759 -3.40 -41.46 69.85
CA HIS A 759 -4.67 -42.09 70.19
C HIS A 759 -4.94 -43.24 69.21
N SER A 760 -5.00 -44.44 69.77
CA SER A 760 -5.57 -45.64 69.16
C SER A 760 -6.91 -45.33 68.48
N ARG A 761 -6.94 -45.35 67.16
CA ARG A 761 -8.19 -45.57 66.41
C ARG A 761 -8.33 -47.06 66.16
N THR A 762 -8.99 -47.76 67.07
CA THR A 762 -9.61 -49.07 66.83
C THR A 762 -11.12 -48.90 66.81
N ALA A 763 -11.71 -49.43 65.73
CA ALA A 763 -13.13 -49.64 65.39
C ALA A 763 -13.98 -48.39 65.12
#